data_AF-A0A517N190-F1
#
_entry.id   AF-A0A517N190-F1
#
_cell.length_a   1.000
_cell.length_b   1.000
_cell.length_c   1.000
_cell.angle_alpha   90.00
_cell.angle_beta   90.00
_cell.angle_gamma   90.00
#
_symmetry.space_group_name_H-M   'P 1'
#
loop_
_entity.id
_entity.type
_entity.pdbx_description
1 polymer ?
#
loop_
_entity_poly.entity_id
_entity_poly.type
_entity_poly.pdbx_seq_one_letter_code
_entity_poly.pdbx_strand_id
1 'polypeptide(L)'
;MFSYQNRPRLQYSLLVGLDTRNPTTKRNQHLSFLRILFALLAIVAYCSSAPLARAIDIGTTTSYHNHRFEYWGTSLAWWGNEVGGQSNAQGREDLVDIFFDPNNGLGMNFLRYNIGAGSNPDTSIQNITRPGAKMDGWVPDQPTDFSDTSTWQWDWNADATQRLILDMAIDHGVSNVEAFANSAPWWLTRNLQSNGISGGGSNLSTARNDEFAHYMLEVVDHFETNLGIHFETLAPMNEPGSGFWNGNSNQEGMGVPAGFYQDRLIKEFGSEIANRGTNIKLVGLEETSTDQSADSWNNGSLTNTAKSYLSQVNTHSYGFNGASLPSDSQNLFNAVSPDGLKIYATEYGTGQGATRLARQINNDIRYLDAAGWTYWQAIEDNNGSGWGLALSNFNGNNPRFDVQDQYFAFKQYSAFIRPGSEIIELANQDDITAAYDPRTGITNVVVNNEGGDNTSQQYSFDVLDRQVLSTRLIRTTDEDNSLRTDAYAALGPATASNNNVSFDAVGNAVTSVVIYHRPNLVENPSLDLGSSNNGTKVIAGWQAEGNALFANVEDNSGDGSGSALMLTNSVGNTGRISQSGIGDADVDLTGVAYQLSLDVQFANEDSAHYDADTYLALEFYGADDETLASISLQDSETEIDPAFAVKRDGFESSVDGSDPNDTVYRTYLSGRFVAPEGTRFVRPVIRFDGVESGSNNVVNLDNVRLQEVHPEATARVWNAEGSGDWSGDDNWTNHAKVDNNAWAYFGNAIDQASTVTIASTTYAQGVTFFSDHEYQLQGSGQLTTGHPTESSAIDARMGSHRISVDTSLVGSVDVQVLPGASLVFDGGLDLNGHDLTKLGAGLLDLSVGFEMGSGQINSYTTLEALIAIGSDAVLDGDFQLLLAPGQTLELGDTFELLSYNSLSDTFDNLFLPSLADGLAWDIDYGASLLMVEIVNATSEGDFDGDGNVDGVDFLYWQQHGLSASELTEWQDNYGSMAPQPSSAVVPEPSTFVLCFFAITIPLSLATLRNQPTQKSLRKVN
;
A
#
# COMPACT_ATOMS: atom_id res chain seq x y z
N MET A 1 -61.87 -13.91 -27.45
CA MET A 1 -62.71 -14.85 -26.68
C MET A 1 -62.38 -14.64 -25.22
N PHE A 2 -63.40 -14.39 -24.40
CA PHE A 2 -63.31 -13.83 -23.05
C PHE A 2 -63.16 -14.90 -21.95
N SER A 3 -62.45 -14.51 -20.89
CA SER A 3 -62.73 -14.69 -19.46
C SER A 3 -62.33 -15.98 -18.69
N TYR A 4 -61.39 -15.76 -17.75
CA TYR A 4 -61.55 -15.87 -16.28
C TYR A 4 -61.82 -17.24 -15.58
N GLN A 5 -60.86 -17.56 -14.69
CA GLN A 5 -60.98 -17.90 -13.25
C GLN A 5 -61.35 -19.30 -12.71
N ASN A 6 -60.63 -19.61 -11.61
CA ASN A 6 -61.00 -20.36 -10.38
C ASN A 6 -60.86 -21.90 -10.42
N ARG A 7 -60.29 -22.63 -9.44
CA ARG A 7 -60.10 -22.53 -7.95
C ARG A 7 -59.23 -23.76 -7.50
N PRO A 8 -58.88 -24.03 -6.20
CA PRO A 8 -59.51 -23.58 -4.95
C PRO A 8 -58.60 -23.08 -3.81
N ARG A 9 -59.20 -22.17 -3.02
CA ARG A 9 -58.85 -21.80 -1.63
C ARG A 9 -59.24 -22.92 -0.66
N LEU A 10 -58.42 -23.12 0.37
CA LEU A 10 -58.85 -23.67 1.67
C LEU A 10 -58.74 -22.57 2.73
N GLN A 11 -59.91 -22.10 3.19
CA GLN A 11 -60.05 -21.27 4.38
C GLN A 11 -60.11 -22.18 5.61
N TYR A 12 -59.36 -21.84 6.66
CA TYR A 12 -59.78 -22.11 8.03
C TYR A 12 -59.68 -20.81 8.83
N SER A 13 -60.84 -20.18 9.02
CA SER A 13 -61.06 -19.15 10.02
C SER A 13 -61.18 -19.83 11.39
N LEU A 14 -60.43 -19.37 12.40
CA LEU A 14 -60.79 -19.60 13.79
C LEU A 14 -60.74 -18.26 14.55
N LEU A 15 -61.91 -17.61 14.63
CA LEU A 15 -62.22 -16.71 15.74
C LEU A 15 -62.29 -17.56 17.01
N VAL A 16 -61.59 -17.14 18.07
CA VAL A 16 -61.94 -17.56 19.43
C VAL A 16 -62.07 -16.31 20.29
N GLY A 17 -63.27 -15.73 20.21
CA GLY A 17 -63.91 -15.01 21.30
C GLY A 17 -64.69 -16.01 22.16
N LEU A 18 -64.71 -15.75 23.45
CA LEU A 18 -65.05 -16.66 24.54
C LEU A 18 -66.56 -16.95 24.65
N ASP A 19 -66.91 -18.23 24.85
CA ASP A 19 -68.14 -18.59 25.57
C ASP A 19 -67.85 -19.65 26.64
N THR A 20 -68.56 -19.50 27.74
CA THR A 20 -68.33 -20.06 29.05
C THR A 20 -68.99 -21.42 29.25
N ARG A 21 -68.41 -22.23 30.17
CA ARG A 21 -68.97 -23.40 30.91
C ARG A 21 -68.57 -24.80 30.41
N ASN A 22 -67.43 -25.32 30.90
CA ASN A 22 -67.32 -26.71 31.39
C ASN A 22 -65.95 -26.96 32.08
N PRO A 23 -65.85 -27.57 33.27
CA PRO A 23 -64.58 -27.68 34.01
C PRO A 23 -63.75 -28.95 33.77
N THR A 24 -64.04 -29.78 32.75
CA THR A 24 -63.35 -31.07 32.56
C THR A 24 -62.27 -31.11 31.46
N THR A 25 -62.03 -30.03 30.72
CA THR A 25 -61.01 -29.97 29.64
C THR A 25 -59.66 -29.37 30.04
N LYS A 26 -59.53 -28.78 31.24
CA LYS A 26 -58.26 -28.15 31.68
C LYS A 26 -57.12 -29.14 31.91
N ARG A 27 -57.39 -30.40 32.28
CA ARG A 27 -56.32 -31.35 32.64
C ARG A 27 -55.54 -31.90 31.44
N ASN A 28 -56.15 -31.97 30.25
CA ASN A 28 -55.49 -32.47 29.04
C ASN A 28 -54.77 -31.36 28.25
N GLN A 29 -55.20 -30.10 28.37
CA GLN A 29 -54.49 -28.98 27.73
C GLN A 29 -53.16 -28.66 28.44
N HIS A 30 -53.07 -28.83 29.76
CA HIS A 30 -51.81 -28.63 30.49
C HIS A 30 -50.75 -29.69 30.17
N LEU A 31 -51.12 -30.94 29.88
CA LEU A 31 -50.14 -31.97 29.46
C LEU A 31 -49.64 -31.76 28.02
N SER A 32 -50.47 -31.26 27.11
CA SER A 32 -50.04 -30.95 25.73
C SER A 32 -49.16 -29.71 25.68
N PHE A 33 -49.46 -28.68 26.48
CA PHE A 33 -48.61 -27.49 26.59
C PHE A 33 -47.24 -27.81 27.23
N LEU A 34 -47.20 -28.66 28.26
CA LEU A 34 -45.92 -29.08 28.85
C LEU A 34 -45.07 -29.90 27.87
N ARG A 35 -45.68 -30.72 27.01
CA ARG A 35 -44.94 -31.51 26.00
C ARG A 35 -44.42 -30.66 24.86
N ILE A 36 -45.17 -29.64 24.42
CA ILE A 36 -44.70 -28.68 23.42
C ILE A 36 -43.60 -27.79 24.00
N LEU A 37 -43.73 -27.37 25.27
CA LEU A 37 -42.70 -26.60 25.97
C LEU A 37 -41.43 -27.44 26.20
N PHE A 38 -41.55 -28.72 26.54
CA PHE A 38 -40.39 -29.64 26.65
C PHE A 38 -39.76 -29.96 25.30
N ALA A 39 -40.54 -30.05 24.21
CA ALA A 39 -40.00 -30.23 22.87
C ALA A 39 -39.30 -28.96 22.37
N LEU A 40 -39.83 -27.77 22.66
CA LEU A 40 -39.18 -26.49 22.38
C LEU A 40 -37.93 -26.27 23.24
N LEU A 41 -37.96 -26.62 24.53
CA LEU A 41 -36.78 -26.58 25.40
C LEU A 41 -35.73 -27.62 25.00
N ALA A 42 -36.14 -28.79 24.50
CA ALA A 42 -35.22 -29.78 23.96
C ALA A 42 -34.62 -29.33 22.62
N ILE A 43 -35.38 -28.64 21.75
CA ILE A 43 -34.86 -28.06 20.50
C ILE A 43 -33.93 -26.87 20.79
N VAL A 44 -34.24 -26.03 21.78
CA VAL A 44 -33.35 -24.94 22.24
C VAL A 44 -32.09 -25.49 22.93
N ALA A 45 -32.19 -26.61 23.67
CA ALA A 45 -31.05 -27.30 24.27
C ALA A 45 -30.26 -28.18 23.28
N TYR A 46 -30.83 -28.55 22.13
CA TYR A 46 -30.11 -29.25 21.05
C TYR A 46 -29.50 -28.26 20.04
N CYS A 47 -29.97 -27.02 20.01
CA CYS A 47 -29.38 -25.90 19.24
C CYS A 47 -28.36 -25.07 20.05
N SER A 48 -27.85 -25.57 21.17
CA SER A 48 -26.80 -24.86 21.92
C SER A 48 -25.64 -25.79 22.29
N SER A 49 -24.44 -25.33 21.92
CA SER A 49 -23.11 -25.91 22.10
C SER A 49 -22.68 -26.98 21.09
N ALA A 50 -22.58 -26.60 19.81
CA ALA A 50 -21.28 -26.87 19.19
C ALA A 50 -20.24 -26.15 20.07
N PRO A 51 -19.15 -26.78 20.53
CA PRO A 51 -18.13 -26.06 21.27
C PRO A 51 -17.74 -24.86 20.41
N LEU A 52 -17.80 -23.65 20.97
CA LEU A 52 -17.22 -22.48 20.31
C LEU A 52 -15.81 -22.90 19.89
N ALA A 53 -15.47 -22.69 18.61
CA ALA A 53 -14.10 -22.89 18.17
C ALA A 53 -13.21 -22.14 19.15
N ARG A 54 -12.23 -22.83 19.75
CA ARG A 54 -11.28 -22.17 20.63
C ARG A 54 -10.61 -21.09 19.77
N ALA A 55 -10.69 -19.83 20.22
CA ALA A 55 -10.05 -18.74 19.51
C ALA A 55 -8.56 -19.03 19.32
N ILE A 56 -8.06 -18.70 18.15
CA ILE A 56 -6.65 -18.77 17.79
C ILE A 56 -6.02 -17.45 18.20
N ASP A 57 -4.99 -17.50 19.03
CA ASP A 57 -4.29 -16.31 19.49
C ASP A 57 -3.48 -15.70 18.35
N ILE A 58 -3.63 -14.39 18.15
CA ILE A 58 -2.83 -13.58 17.21
C ILE A 58 -2.11 -12.52 18.03
N GLY A 59 -0.78 -12.55 18.02
CA GLY A 59 0.04 -11.45 18.51
C GLY A 59 0.70 -10.72 17.34
N THR A 60 0.75 -9.40 17.41
CA THR A 60 1.27 -8.52 16.36
C THR A 60 2.59 -7.85 16.75
N THR A 61 3.10 -8.15 17.94
CA THR A 61 4.42 -7.80 18.43
C THR A 61 5.47 -8.82 18.00
N THR A 62 6.74 -8.40 17.98
CA THR A 62 7.90 -9.17 17.48
C THR A 62 8.07 -10.56 18.10
N SER A 63 7.56 -10.77 19.32
CA SER A 63 7.59 -12.08 19.98
C SER A 63 6.71 -13.16 19.33
N TYR A 64 5.83 -12.79 18.39
CA TYR A 64 4.91 -13.70 17.70
C TYR A 64 5.21 -13.83 16.20
N HIS A 65 6.23 -13.12 15.72
CA HIS A 65 6.60 -13.10 14.31
C HIS A 65 7.48 -14.29 13.95
N ASN A 66 7.32 -14.77 12.73
CA ASN A 66 8.19 -15.77 12.13
C ASN A 66 9.28 -15.09 11.30
N HIS A 67 8.88 -14.40 10.23
CA HIS A 67 9.76 -13.64 9.34
C HIS A 67 9.02 -12.45 8.71
N ARG A 68 9.79 -11.53 8.09
CA ARG A 68 9.28 -10.45 7.26
C ARG A 68 9.09 -10.95 5.83
N PHE A 69 7.86 -10.86 5.31
CA PHE A 69 7.56 -11.21 3.92
C PHE A 69 8.05 -10.10 2.98
N GLU A 70 8.58 -10.44 1.82
CA GLU A 70 9.24 -9.48 0.93
C GLU A 70 8.59 -9.36 -0.45
N TYR A 71 8.17 -10.48 -1.05
CA TYR A 71 7.88 -10.47 -2.48
C TYR A 71 6.77 -11.41 -2.91
N TRP A 72 5.81 -10.86 -3.68
CA TRP A 72 4.91 -11.63 -4.53
C TRP A 72 5.29 -11.41 -5.99
N GLY A 73 5.29 -12.46 -6.80
CA GLY A 73 5.73 -12.29 -8.17
C GLY A 73 5.24 -13.30 -9.19
N THR A 74 5.78 -13.15 -10.39
CA THR A 74 5.67 -14.13 -11.46
C THR A 74 6.92 -14.18 -12.34
N SER A 75 7.01 -15.18 -13.21
CA SER A 75 7.97 -15.16 -14.31
C SER A 75 7.34 -14.51 -15.54
N LEU A 76 8.13 -13.73 -16.28
CA LEU A 76 7.76 -13.31 -17.63
C LEU A 76 7.85 -14.46 -18.64
N ALA A 77 8.44 -15.59 -18.24
CA ALA A 77 8.47 -16.81 -19.02
C ALA A 77 7.05 -17.37 -19.25
N TRP A 78 6.55 -17.47 -20.47
CA TRP A 78 7.00 -16.70 -21.64
C TRP A 78 5.91 -15.78 -22.18
N TRP A 79 4.87 -15.58 -21.38
CA TRP A 79 3.77 -14.71 -21.73
C TRP A 79 4.24 -13.28 -21.99
N GLY A 80 5.31 -12.80 -21.33
CA GLY A 80 5.86 -11.47 -21.58
C GLY A 80 6.32 -11.29 -23.04
N ASN A 81 6.88 -12.34 -23.65
CA ASN A 81 7.27 -12.32 -25.06
C ASN A 81 6.06 -12.21 -26.00
N GLU A 82 4.96 -12.92 -25.68
CA GLU A 82 3.74 -12.91 -26.51
C GLU A 82 2.93 -11.61 -26.31
N VAL A 83 2.65 -11.23 -25.07
CA VAL A 83 1.87 -10.03 -24.73
C VAL A 83 2.61 -8.76 -25.15
N GLY A 84 3.93 -8.70 -24.99
CA GLY A 84 4.73 -7.59 -25.48
C GLY A 84 4.68 -7.43 -27.01
N GLY A 85 4.43 -8.52 -27.75
CA GLY A 85 4.27 -8.51 -29.20
C GLY A 85 2.88 -8.13 -29.69
N GLN A 86 1.89 -8.01 -28.80
CA GLN A 86 0.50 -7.70 -29.19
C GLN A 86 0.36 -6.24 -29.65
N SER A 87 -0.46 -6.02 -30.68
CA SER A 87 -0.72 -4.69 -31.22
C SER A 87 -1.70 -3.84 -30.41
N ASN A 88 -2.48 -4.46 -29.53
CA ASN A 88 -3.43 -3.75 -28.68
C ASN A 88 -2.71 -3.24 -27.42
N ALA A 89 -2.43 -1.94 -27.39
CA ALA A 89 -1.76 -1.33 -26.24
C ALA A 89 -2.64 -1.33 -24.98
N GLN A 90 -3.93 -1.00 -25.10
CA GLN A 90 -4.82 -0.95 -23.94
C GLN A 90 -5.00 -2.33 -23.30
N GLY A 91 -5.31 -3.36 -24.10
CA GLY A 91 -5.46 -4.71 -23.55
C GLY A 91 -4.17 -5.28 -22.93
N ARG A 92 -3.00 -4.77 -23.32
CA ARG A 92 -1.73 -5.08 -22.65
C ARG A 92 -1.61 -4.33 -21.33
N GLU A 93 -2.00 -3.06 -21.28
CA GLU A 93 -2.07 -2.27 -20.04
C GLU A 93 -2.98 -2.94 -19.03
N ASP A 94 -4.21 -3.27 -19.43
CA ASP A 94 -5.22 -3.91 -18.58
C ASP A 94 -4.69 -5.24 -17.98
N LEU A 95 -3.92 -6.01 -18.76
CA LEU A 95 -3.27 -7.24 -18.31
C LEU A 95 -2.15 -6.97 -17.31
N VAL A 96 -1.34 -5.94 -17.52
CA VAL A 96 -0.28 -5.53 -16.58
C VAL A 96 -0.91 -5.03 -15.28
N ASP A 97 -1.97 -4.23 -15.34
CA ASP A 97 -2.68 -3.69 -14.18
C ASP A 97 -3.20 -4.77 -13.24
N ILE A 98 -3.90 -5.79 -13.77
CA ILE A 98 -4.44 -6.85 -12.91
C ILE A 98 -3.33 -7.59 -12.12
N PHE A 99 -2.10 -7.66 -12.63
CA PHE A 99 -1.01 -8.35 -11.95
C PHE A 99 -0.18 -7.42 -11.05
N PHE A 100 0.10 -6.20 -11.50
CA PHE A 100 1.12 -5.37 -10.88
C PHE A 100 0.58 -4.15 -10.13
N ASP A 101 -0.63 -3.65 -10.42
CA ASP A 101 -1.20 -2.51 -9.68
C ASP A 101 -1.32 -2.86 -8.18
N PRO A 102 -0.60 -2.13 -7.29
CA PRO A 102 -0.59 -2.36 -5.84
C PRO A 102 -1.88 -1.93 -5.13
N ASN A 103 -2.82 -1.32 -5.83
CA ASN A 103 -4.07 -0.89 -5.25
C ASN A 103 -5.24 -1.77 -5.67
N ASN A 104 -5.34 -2.11 -6.97
CA ASN A 104 -6.53 -2.74 -7.53
C ASN A 104 -6.25 -4.12 -8.17
N GLY A 105 -4.99 -4.44 -8.47
CA GLY A 105 -4.54 -5.73 -8.99
C GLY A 105 -4.13 -6.72 -7.89
N LEU A 106 -3.22 -7.63 -8.24
CA LEU A 106 -2.51 -8.48 -7.27
C LEU A 106 -1.40 -7.71 -6.56
N GLY A 107 -0.89 -6.63 -7.16
CA GLY A 107 0.28 -5.88 -6.70
C GLY A 107 1.51 -6.75 -6.52
N MET A 108 1.76 -7.63 -7.48
CA MET A 108 3.03 -8.35 -7.54
C MET A 108 4.16 -7.32 -7.63
N ASN A 109 5.21 -7.50 -6.83
CA ASN A 109 6.31 -6.56 -6.72
C ASN A 109 7.68 -7.20 -7.05
N PHE A 110 7.67 -8.46 -7.48
CA PHE A 110 8.83 -9.22 -7.92
C PHE A 110 8.59 -9.85 -9.28
N LEU A 111 9.56 -9.73 -10.18
CA LEU A 111 9.41 -10.23 -11.54
C LEU A 111 10.69 -10.94 -12.00
N ARG A 112 10.53 -12.16 -12.53
CA ARG A 112 11.65 -12.95 -13.05
C ARG A 112 11.74 -12.80 -14.57
N TYR A 113 12.83 -12.22 -15.05
CA TYR A 113 13.12 -11.97 -16.46
C TYR A 113 13.99 -13.11 -17.05
N ASN A 114 13.49 -13.80 -18.07
CA ASN A 114 14.24 -14.91 -18.69
C ASN A 114 15.21 -14.37 -19.75
N ILE A 115 16.51 -14.42 -19.45
CA ILE A 115 17.56 -14.15 -20.44
C ILE A 115 17.61 -15.32 -21.42
N GLY A 116 17.16 -15.07 -22.66
CA GLY A 116 16.98 -16.11 -23.67
C GLY A 116 18.29 -16.79 -24.08
N ALA A 117 18.18 -18.10 -24.33
CA ALA A 117 19.26 -18.93 -24.86
C ALA A 117 19.38 -18.84 -26.39
N GLY A 118 18.38 -18.25 -27.04
CA GLY A 118 18.29 -18.19 -28.49
C GLY A 118 18.02 -19.57 -29.13
N SER A 119 17.91 -19.56 -30.45
CA SER A 119 17.72 -20.76 -31.26
C SER A 119 18.80 -20.88 -32.32
N ASN A 120 19.22 -22.10 -32.60
CA ASN A 120 20.17 -22.37 -33.67
C ASN A 120 19.54 -22.02 -35.03
N PRO A 121 20.18 -21.20 -35.87
CA PRO A 121 19.65 -20.84 -37.19
C PRO A 121 19.61 -22.02 -38.19
N ASP A 122 20.30 -23.13 -37.90
CA ASP A 122 20.21 -24.35 -38.73
C ASP A 122 18.84 -25.03 -38.58
N THR A 123 17.98 -24.82 -39.58
CA THR A 123 16.64 -25.42 -39.69
C THR A 123 16.58 -26.96 -39.66
N SER A 124 17.72 -27.67 -39.75
CA SER A 124 17.76 -29.13 -39.58
C SER A 124 17.74 -29.56 -38.11
N ILE A 125 17.99 -28.63 -37.20
CA ILE A 125 17.92 -28.82 -35.75
C ILE A 125 16.50 -28.49 -35.28
N GLN A 126 15.99 -29.27 -34.33
CA GLN A 126 14.67 -29.05 -33.78
C GLN A 126 14.65 -27.71 -33.03
N ASN A 127 13.82 -26.80 -33.52
CA ASN A 127 13.56 -25.51 -32.88
C ASN A 127 12.36 -25.59 -31.93
N ILE A 128 12.37 -24.72 -30.93
CA ILE A 128 11.23 -24.47 -30.06
C ILE A 128 10.14 -23.77 -30.87
N THR A 129 8.91 -24.27 -30.79
CA THR A 129 7.75 -23.72 -31.52
C THR A 129 6.55 -23.45 -30.61
N ARG A 130 6.66 -23.67 -29.30
CA ARG A 130 5.61 -23.27 -28.35
C ARG A 130 5.54 -21.74 -28.35
N PRO A 131 4.34 -21.13 -28.45
CA PRO A 131 4.18 -19.69 -28.30
C PRO A 131 4.88 -19.16 -27.05
N GLY A 132 5.58 -18.04 -27.20
CA GLY A 132 6.38 -17.35 -26.20
C GLY A 132 7.72 -18.02 -25.92
N ALA A 133 7.78 -19.34 -25.98
CA ALA A 133 8.91 -20.16 -25.55
C ALA A 133 10.19 -19.98 -26.37
N LYS A 134 10.07 -19.40 -27.56
CA LYS A 134 11.23 -19.10 -28.41
C LYS A 134 11.75 -17.71 -28.04
N MET A 135 12.65 -17.68 -27.07
CA MET A 135 13.32 -16.46 -26.64
C MET A 135 14.48 -16.11 -27.57
N ASP A 136 14.72 -14.82 -27.78
CA ASP A 136 15.88 -14.34 -28.51
C ASP A 136 17.13 -14.40 -27.63
N GLY A 137 18.26 -14.79 -28.22
CA GLY A 137 19.56 -14.73 -27.57
C GLY A 137 20.27 -13.42 -27.87
N TRP A 138 20.96 -12.86 -26.88
CA TRP A 138 21.68 -11.59 -26.97
C TRP A 138 22.95 -11.67 -27.82
N VAL A 139 23.44 -12.88 -28.08
CA VAL A 139 24.46 -13.19 -29.08
C VAL A 139 23.83 -14.21 -30.04
N PRO A 140 23.14 -13.73 -31.10
CA PRO A 140 22.30 -14.59 -31.94
C PRO A 140 23.11 -15.59 -32.78
N ASP A 141 24.32 -15.20 -33.18
CA ASP A 141 25.23 -16.00 -34.00
C ASP A 141 26.35 -16.61 -33.15
N GLN A 142 26.71 -17.88 -33.46
CA GLN A 142 27.83 -18.54 -32.80
C GLN A 142 29.14 -17.76 -32.98
N PRO A 143 29.84 -17.39 -31.89
CA PRO A 143 31.12 -16.69 -32.00
C PRO A 143 32.21 -17.55 -32.65
N THR A 144 33.19 -16.91 -33.30
CA THR A 144 34.32 -17.63 -33.93
C THR A 144 35.32 -18.18 -32.91
N ASP A 145 35.44 -17.52 -31.75
CA ASP A 145 36.22 -17.97 -30.61
C ASP A 145 35.42 -17.66 -29.33
N PHE A 146 35.00 -18.70 -28.59
CA PHE A 146 34.16 -18.48 -27.42
C PHE A 146 34.96 -17.84 -26.27
N SER A 147 36.27 -18.09 -26.18
CA SER A 147 37.11 -17.58 -25.10
C SER A 147 37.58 -16.13 -25.31
N ASP A 148 37.50 -15.62 -26.55
CA ASP A 148 37.73 -14.21 -26.86
C ASP A 148 36.38 -13.51 -27.01
N THR A 149 35.88 -12.98 -25.89
CA THR A 149 34.56 -12.33 -25.81
C THR A 149 34.47 -11.08 -26.68
N SER A 150 35.60 -10.49 -27.09
CA SER A 150 35.62 -9.38 -28.06
C SER A 150 35.16 -9.78 -29.46
N THR A 151 35.11 -11.07 -29.76
CA THR A 151 34.60 -11.60 -31.04
C THR A 151 33.09 -11.76 -31.05
N TRP A 152 32.43 -11.70 -29.89
CA TRP A 152 30.99 -11.89 -29.78
C TRP A 152 30.25 -10.71 -30.41
N GLN A 153 29.20 -11.01 -31.17
CA GLN A 153 28.38 -10.00 -31.82
C GLN A 153 27.08 -9.88 -31.04
N TRP A 154 27.03 -8.88 -30.16
CA TRP A 154 25.87 -8.59 -29.33
C TRP A 154 24.75 -7.91 -30.14
N ASP A 155 23.51 -8.38 -29.95
CA ASP A 155 22.30 -7.67 -30.33
C ASP A 155 21.66 -7.06 -29.08
N TRP A 156 22.01 -5.82 -28.78
CA TRP A 156 21.46 -5.07 -27.65
C TRP A 156 19.99 -4.66 -27.82
N ASN A 157 19.36 -4.98 -28.97
CA ASN A 157 17.92 -4.82 -29.16
C ASN A 157 17.13 -6.13 -28.96
N ALA A 158 17.81 -7.24 -28.67
CA ALA A 158 17.16 -8.54 -28.48
C ALA A 158 16.02 -8.47 -27.45
N ASP A 159 15.06 -9.39 -27.60
CA ASP A 159 13.99 -9.63 -26.63
C ASP A 159 13.13 -8.39 -26.29
N ALA A 160 12.91 -7.53 -27.30
CA ALA A 160 12.21 -6.26 -27.13
C ALA A 160 10.79 -6.38 -26.55
N THR A 161 10.11 -7.50 -26.77
CA THR A 161 8.74 -7.75 -26.29
C THR A 161 8.70 -8.04 -24.79
N GLN A 162 9.54 -8.95 -24.30
CA GLN A 162 9.63 -9.20 -22.85
C GLN A 162 10.16 -7.96 -22.11
N ARG A 163 11.12 -7.24 -22.69
CA ARG A 163 11.62 -5.97 -22.10
C ARG A 163 10.53 -4.91 -21.99
N LEU A 164 9.64 -4.81 -22.97
CA LEU A 164 8.49 -3.90 -22.88
C LEU A 164 7.60 -4.23 -21.67
N ILE A 165 7.28 -5.52 -21.46
CA ILE A 165 6.46 -5.93 -20.30
C ILE A 165 7.20 -5.74 -18.99
N LEU A 166 8.52 -5.95 -18.96
CA LEU A 166 9.35 -5.67 -17.79
C LEU A 166 9.28 -4.18 -17.40
N ASP A 167 9.48 -3.28 -18.37
CA ASP A 167 9.38 -1.83 -18.12
C ASP A 167 8.00 -1.45 -17.61
N MET A 168 6.93 -1.92 -18.28
CA MET A 168 5.56 -1.68 -17.86
C MET A 168 5.30 -2.20 -16.44
N ALA A 169 5.75 -3.41 -16.11
CA ALA A 169 5.53 -3.96 -14.77
C ALA A 169 6.28 -3.16 -13.68
N ILE A 170 7.48 -2.66 -13.96
CA ILE A 170 8.23 -1.78 -13.04
C ILE A 170 7.47 -0.46 -12.83
N ASP A 171 6.97 0.14 -13.92
CA ASP A 171 6.19 1.38 -13.86
C ASP A 171 4.87 1.19 -13.08
N HIS A 172 4.38 -0.05 -12.96
CA HIS A 172 3.15 -0.41 -12.24
C HIS A 172 3.39 -0.99 -10.84
N GLY A 173 4.62 -0.95 -10.31
CA GLY A 173 4.89 -1.29 -8.90
C GLY A 173 5.84 -2.46 -8.65
N VAL A 174 6.41 -3.08 -9.70
CA VAL A 174 7.51 -4.04 -9.53
C VAL A 174 8.75 -3.31 -9.06
N SER A 175 9.15 -3.59 -7.82
CA SER A 175 10.30 -2.95 -7.18
C SER A 175 11.54 -3.83 -7.15
N ASN A 176 11.43 -5.13 -7.43
CA ASN A 176 12.56 -6.05 -7.48
C ASN A 176 12.46 -6.95 -8.71
N VAL A 177 13.58 -7.17 -9.39
CA VAL A 177 13.63 -8.03 -10.58
C VAL A 177 14.82 -8.98 -10.51
N GLU A 178 14.55 -10.23 -10.90
CA GLU A 178 15.54 -11.31 -10.98
C GLU A 178 15.81 -11.63 -12.45
N ALA A 179 17.08 -11.66 -12.84
CA ALA A 179 17.47 -12.25 -14.11
C ALA A 179 17.64 -13.76 -13.93
N PHE A 180 17.07 -14.57 -14.81
CA PHE A 180 17.30 -16.02 -14.78
C PHE A 180 17.48 -16.62 -16.17
N ALA A 181 18.03 -17.82 -16.23
CA ALA A 181 18.16 -18.57 -17.47
C ALA A 181 17.53 -19.96 -17.36
N ASN A 182 16.62 -20.26 -18.28
CA ASN A 182 16.18 -21.63 -18.52
C ASN A 182 17.31 -22.50 -19.11
N SER A 183 18.18 -21.91 -19.94
CA SER A 183 19.28 -22.62 -20.61
C SER A 183 20.43 -21.67 -20.95
N ALA A 184 21.64 -22.21 -21.09
CA ALA A 184 22.74 -21.46 -21.68
C ALA A 184 22.52 -21.24 -23.19
N PRO A 185 23.10 -20.18 -23.79
CA PRO A 185 23.04 -19.96 -25.23
C PRO A 185 23.28 -21.23 -26.04
N TRP A 186 22.48 -21.46 -27.09
CA TRP A 186 22.51 -22.72 -27.85
C TRP A 186 23.93 -23.08 -28.34
N TRP A 187 24.77 -22.10 -28.64
CA TRP A 187 26.15 -22.31 -29.11
C TRP A 187 27.15 -22.69 -28.00
N LEU A 188 26.79 -22.55 -26.73
CA LEU A 188 27.52 -23.07 -25.57
C LEU A 188 27.11 -24.49 -25.18
N THR A 189 25.98 -24.99 -25.68
CA THR A 189 25.49 -26.33 -25.34
C THR A 189 26.17 -27.43 -26.16
N ARG A 190 26.22 -28.65 -25.62
CA ARG A 190 26.94 -29.78 -26.22
C ARG A 190 26.33 -30.29 -27.52
N ASN A 191 25.02 -30.14 -27.68
CA ASN A 191 24.27 -30.58 -28.85
C ASN A 191 23.83 -29.42 -29.76
N LEU A 192 24.24 -28.18 -29.47
CA LEU A 192 23.81 -26.97 -30.18
C LEU A 192 22.30 -26.70 -30.10
N GLN A 193 21.65 -27.17 -29.03
CA GLN A 193 20.22 -26.97 -28.74
C GLN A 193 20.03 -26.46 -27.31
N SER A 194 19.06 -25.58 -27.10
CA SER A 194 18.73 -24.99 -25.80
C SER A 194 17.67 -25.76 -25.01
N ASN A 195 17.09 -26.85 -25.56
CA ASN A 195 15.97 -27.61 -24.98
C ASN A 195 16.37 -28.95 -24.30
N GLY A 196 17.62 -29.02 -23.83
CA GLY A 196 18.18 -30.16 -23.10
C GLY A 196 18.93 -31.17 -23.98
N ILE A 197 19.35 -32.28 -23.37
CA ILE A 197 20.14 -33.35 -24.01
C ILE A 197 19.58 -34.72 -23.69
N SER A 198 19.68 -35.65 -24.64
CA SER A 198 19.22 -37.04 -24.44
C SER A 198 19.72 -37.64 -23.13
N GLY A 199 18.80 -38.11 -22.30
CA GLY A 199 19.08 -38.67 -20.97
C GLY A 199 19.01 -37.68 -19.81
N GLY A 200 18.72 -36.40 -20.04
CA GLY A 200 18.43 -35.44 -18.96
C GLY A 200 19.66 -34.95 -18.19
N GLY A 201 20.86 -35.24 -18.68
CA GLY A 201 22.12 -34.84 -18.04
C GLY A 201 22.53 -33.40 -18.38
N SER A 202 23.76 -33.04 -18.01
CA SER A 202 24.26 -31.69 -18.28
C SER A 202 24.45 -31.40 -19.76
N ASN A 203 23.72 -30.40 -20.27
CA ASN A 203 23.85 -29.93 -21.65
C ASN A 203 24.86 -28.78 -21.80
N LEU A 204 25.26 -28.14 -20.69
CA LEU A 204 26.37 -27.18 -20.67
C LEU A 204 27.71 -27.93 -20.59
N SER A 205 28.70 -27.48 -21.36
CA SER A 205 30.07 -27.95 -21.21
C SER A 205 30.70 -27.28 -19.99
N THR A 206 31.28 -28.06 -19.06
CA THR A 206 31.97 -27.48 -17.88
C THR A 206 33.20 -26.67 -18.25
N ALA A 207 33.70 -26.78 -19.48
CA ALA A 207 34.78 -25.94 -19.99
C ALA A 207 34.26 -24.59 -20.53
N ARG A 208 32.95 -24.36 -20.45
CA ARG A 208 32.24 -23.19 -20.98
C ARG A 208 31.42 -22.44 -19.92
N ASN A 209 31.60 -22.79 -18.65
CA ASN A 209 30.88 -22.15 -17.55
C ASN A 209 31.29 -20.67 -17.42
N ASP A 210 32.58 -20.37 -17.60
CA ASP A 210 33.13 -19.01 -17.52
C ASP A 210 32.53 -18.12 -18.62
N GLU A 211 32.44 -18.63 -19.86
CA GLU A 211 31.77 -17.93 -20.96
C GLU A 211 30.27 -17.76 -20.69
N PHE A 212 29.61 -18.75 -20.08
CA PHE A 212 28.20 -18.59 -19.73
C PHE A 212 27.98 -17.53 -18.64
N ALA A 213 28.84 -17.49 -17.62
CA ALA A 213 28.85 -16.43 -16.61
C ALA A 213 29.07 -15.05 -17.24
N HIS A 214 30.04 -14.94 -18.13
CA HIS A 214 30.30 -13.70 -18.85
C HIS A 214 29.09 -13.25 -19.69
N TYR A 215 28.42 -14.18 -20.39
CA TYR A 215 27.23 -13.85 -21.19
C TYR A 215 26.11 -13.27 -20.33
N MET A 216 25.73 -13.94 -19.23
CA MET A 216 24.64 -13.49 -18.37
C MET A 216 24.96 -12.15 -17.71
N LEU A 217 26.18 -11.97 -17.21
CA LEU A 217 26.57 -10.75 -16.50
C LEU A 217 26.74 -9.55 -17.44
N GLU A 218 27.17 -9.76 -18.69
CA GLU A 218 27.20 -8.65 -19.66
C GLU A 218 25.80 -8.16 -20.02
N VAL A 219 24.81 -9.05 -20.08
CA VAL A 219 23.40 -8.67 -20.27
C VAL A 219 22.91 -7.88 -19.05
N VAL A 220 23.16 -8.37 -17.83
CA VAL A 220 22.81 -7.63 -16.60
C VAL A 220 23.44 -6.24 -16.57
N ASP A 221 24.75 -6.14 -16.84
CA ASP A 221 25.48 -4.87 -16.86
C ASP A 221 24.89 -3.91 -17.92
N HIS A 222 24.42 -4.42 -19.06
CA HIS A 222 23.74 -3.62 -20.07
C HIS A 222 22.40 -3.06 -19.58
N PHE A 223 21.59 -3.85 -18.87
CA PHE A 223 20.33 -3.36 -18.29
C PHE A 223 20.58 -2.23 -17.31
N GLU A 224 21.57 -2.39 -16.42
CA GLU A 224 21.85 -1.39 -15.41
C GLU A 224 22.43 -0.10 -16.03
N THR A 225 23.43 -0.23 -16.90
CA THR A 225 24.17 0.93 -17.43
C THR A 225 23.50 1.64 -18.61
N ASN A 226 22.65 0.94 -19.38
CA ASN A 226 22.06 1.48 -20.60
C ASN A 226 20.54 1.54 -20.60
N LEU A 227 19.86 0.68 -19.82
CA LEU A 227 18.39 0.67 -19.74
C LEU A 227 17.88 1.25 -18.42
N GLY A 228 18.75 1.50 -17.43
CA GLY A 228 18.36 2.03 -16.13
C GLY A 228 17.62 1.03 -15.25
N ILE A 229 17.74 -0.27 -15.54
CA ILE A 229 17.09 -1.35 -14.80
C ILE A 229 18.15 -2.14 -14.02
N HIS A 230 17.98 -2.21 -12.70
CA HIS A 230 18.83 -2.99 -11.81
C HIS A 230 18.22 -4.37 -11.55
N PHE A 231 18.98 -5.43 -11.80
CA PHE A 231 18.65 -6.77 -11.33
C PHE A 231 19.26 -7.00 -9.95
N GLU A 232 18.41 -7.26 -8.96
CA GLU A 232 18.88 -7.55 -7.59
C GLU A 232 19.54 -8.94 -7.54
N THR A 233 18.93 -9.92 -8.22
CA THR A 233 19.37 -11.32 -8.19
C THR A 233 19.57 -11.92 -9.59
N LEU A 234 20.46 -12.92 -9.66
CA LEU A 234 20.76 -13.70 -10.86
C LEU A 234 20.69 -15.20 -10.59
N ALA A 235 19.80 -15.91 -11.28
CA ALA A 235 19.67 -17.37 -11.24
C ALA A 235 20.20 -18.01 -12.55
N PRO A 236 21.36 -18.67 -12.57
CA PRO A 236 21.99 -19.15 -13.80
C PRO A 236 21.40 -20.47 -14.34
N MET A 237 20.40 -21.04 -13.68
CA MET A 237 19.82 -22.34 -14.03
C MET A 237 18.35 -22.39 -13.62
N ASN A 238 17.59 -23.29 -14.25
CA ASN A 238 16.20 -23.57 -13.91
C ASN A 238 15.94 -25.07 -13.89
N GLU A 239 15.29 -25.56 -12.84
CA GLU A 239 14.97 -26.99 -12.63
C GLU A 239 16.12 -27.95 -12.96
N PRO A 240 17.33 -27.71 -12.44
CA PRO A 240 18.55 -28.30 -12.97
C PRO A 240 18.68 -29.81 -12.72
N GLY A 241 18.10 -30.32 -11.64
CA GLY A 241 18.14 -31.73 -11.23
C GLY A 241 16.96 -32.59 -11.70
N SER A 242 16.00 -32.00 -12.42
CA SER A 242 14.70 -32.64 -12.73
C SER A 242 14.76 -33.92 -13.58
N GLY A 243 15.82 -34.06 -14.38
CA GLY A 243 16.06 -35.19 -15.27
C GLY A 243 15.17 -35.23 -16.52
N PHE A 244 14.23 -34.30 -16.71
CA PHE A 244 13.35 -34.27 -17.89
C PHE A 244 13.83 -33.37 -19.03
N TRP A 245 14.90 -32.60 -18.85
CA TRP A 245 15.59 -31.82 -19.90
C TRP A 245 16.30 -32.72 -20.92
N ASN A 246 15.51 -33.46 -21.70
CA ASN A 246 15.97 -34.61 -22.47
C ASN A 246 16.20 -34.35 -23.98
N GLY A 247 16.14 -33.08 -24.42
CA GLY A 247 16.32 -32.67 -25.82
C GLY A 247 15.05 -32.75 -26.68
N ASN A 248 13.93 -33.23 -26.13
CA ASN A 248 12.63 -33.24 -26.83
C ASN A 248 11.64 -32.21 -26.27
N SER A 249 12.08 -31.35 -25.34
CA SER A 249 11.21 -30.33 -24.77
C SER A 249 10.88 -29.27 -25.81
N ASN A 250 9.65 -28.74 -25.78
CA ASN A 250 9.24 -27.62 -26.63
C ASN A 250 9.42 -26.28 -25.88
N GLN A 251 10.48 -26.20 -25.09
CA GLN A 251 10.90 -25.04 -24.31
C GLN A 251 12.40 -25.07 -24.02
N GLU A 252 12.95 -23.92 -23.64
CA GLU A 252 14.33 -23.82 -23.15
C GLU A 252 14.50 -24.60 -21.84
N GLY A 253 15.66 -25.22 -21.66
CA GLY A 253 15.99 -25.99 -20.47
C GLY A 253 17.35 -26.67 -20.57
N MET A 254 18.09 -26.71 -19.47
CA MET A 254 19.32 -27.51 -19.38
C MET A 254 19.43 -28.24 -18.05
N GLY A 255 19.79 -29.52 -18.11
CA GLY A 255 20.20 -30.22 -16.90
C GLY A 255 21.49 -29.60 -16.33
N VAL A 256 21.55 -29.43 -15.02
CA VAL A 256 22.79 -29.15 -14.27
C VAL A 256 22.74 -30.05 -13.04
N PRO A 257 23.14 -31.34 -13.15
CA PRO A 257 22.93 -32.30 -12.08
C PRO A 257 23.57 -31.86 -10.75
N ALA A 258 22.88 -32.15 -9.64
CA ALA A 258 23.36 -31.89 -8.29
C ALA A 258 24.79 -32.42 -8.06
N GLY A 259 25.51 -31.78 -7.14
CA GLY A 259 26.91 -32.10 -6.86
C GLY A 259 27.86 -31.29 -7.73
N PHE A 260 28.80 -31.99 -8.40
CA PHE A 260 29.92 -31.36 -9.10
C PHE A 260 29.51 -30.29 -10.13
N TYR A 261 28.40 -30.46 -10.87
CA TYR A 261 28.03 -29.51 -11.92
C TYR A 261 27.44 -28.22 -11.35
N GLN A 262 26.50 -28.31 -10.40
CA GLN A 262 25.95 -27.12 -9.73
C GLN A 262 27.02 -26.39 -8.91
N ASP A 263 27.80 -27.12 -8.08
CA ASP A 263 28.89 -26.55 -7.28
C ASP A 263 29.89 -25.78 -8.14
N ARG A 264 30.24 -26.34 -9.30
CA ARG A 264 31.13 -25.66 -10.24
C ARG A 264 30.47 -24.43 -10.84
N LEU A 265 29.25 -24.54 -11.35
CA LEU A 265 28.56 -23.43 -12.01
C LEU A 265 28.40 -22.23 -11.07
N ILE A 266 27.99 -22.47 -9.82
CA ILE A 266 27.86 -21.44 -8.77
C ILE A 266 29.21 -20.77 -8.50
N LYS A 267 30.30 -21.53 -8.43
CA LYS A 267 31.65 -20.97 -8.21
C LYS A 267 32.14 -20.10 -9.35
N GLU A 268 31.89 -20.48 -10.61
CA GLU A 268 32.34 -19.67 -11.74
C GLU A 268 31.56 -18.34 -11.79
N PHE A 269 30.22 -18.38 -11.60
CA PHE A 269 29.40 -17.17 -11.53
C PHE A 269 29.79 -16.29 -10.33
N GLY A 270 29.91 -16.87 -9.14
CA GLY A 270 30.28 -16.13 -7.93
C GLY A 270 31.68 -15.51 -8.03
N SER A 271 32.64 -16.22 -8.63
CA SER A 271 33.97 -15.66 -8.89
C SER A 271 33.94 -14.53 -9.91
N GLU A 272 33.13 -14.63 -10.96
CA GLU A 272 33.03 -13.59 -11.98
C GLU A 272 32.36 -12.32 -11.43
N ILE A 273 31.27 -12.47 -10.66
CA ILE A 273 30.62 -11.36 -9.93
C ILE A 273 31.63 -10.64 -9.04
N ALA A 274 32.38 -11.39 -8.21
CA ALA A 274 33.39 -10.84 -7.33
C ALA A 274 34.55 -10.15 -8.09
N ASN A 275 34.93 -10.67 -9.26
CA ASN A 275 35.98 -10.08 -10.10
C ASN A 275 35.52 -8.77 -10.77
N ARG A 276 34.24 -8.67 -11.16
CA ARG A 276 33.65 -7.46 -11.73
C ARG A 276 33.42 -6.37 -10.67
N GLY A 277 33.15 -6.77 -9.43
CA GLY A 277 32.75 -5.85 -8.37
C GLY A 277 31.38 -5.23 -8.62
N THR A 278 30.48 -5.99 -9.26
CA THR A 278 29.07 -5.64 -9.47
C THR A 278 28.25 -5.97 -8.21
N ASN A 279 27.12 -5.29 -8.04
CA ASN A 279 26.24 -5.42 -6.88
C ASN A 279 25.19 -6.53 -7.02
N ILE A 280 25.11 -7.20 -8.18
CA ILE A 280 24.13 -8.28 -8.38
C ILE A 280 24.44 -9.48 -7.49
N LYS A 281 23.39 -10.04 -6.90
CA LYS A 281 23.49 -11.18 -5.97
C LYS A 281 23.22 -12.50 -6.70
N LEU A 282 24.08 -13.49 -6.50
CA LEU A 282 23.90 -14.82 -7.08
C LEU A 282 22.91 -15.63 -6.24
N VAL A 283 21.95 -16.27 -6.90
CA VAL A 283 20.94 -17.12 -6.25
C VAL A 283 20.83 -18.49 -6.93
N GLY A 284 20.20 -19.44 -6.23
CA GLY A 284 20.04 -20.83 -6.65
C GLY A 284 19.37 -21.62 -5.53
N LEU A 285 18.92 -22.85 -5.71
CA LEU A 285 19.34 -23.83 -6.70
C LEU A 285 18.31 -24.06 -7.80
N GLU A 286 17.11 -23.50 -7.64
CA GLU A 286 16.02 -23.56 -8.63
C GLU A 286 15.58 -25.00 -8.93
N GLU A 287 15.74 -25.93 -7.97
CA GLU A 287 15.26 -27.30 -8.18
C GLU A 287 13.74 -27.36 -8.25
N THR A 288 13.22 -28.33 -9.01
CA THR A 288 11.79 -28.53 -9.27
C THR A 288 10.94 -28.68 -8.00
N SER A 289 11.53 -29.18 -6.90
CA SER A 289 10.81 -29.42 -5.67
C SER A 289 11.67 -29.20 -4.44
N THR A 290 11.02 -28.88 -3.32
CA THR A 290 11.69 -28.56 -2.05
C THR A 290 12.55 -29.72 -1.50
N ASP A 291 12.16 -30.98 -1.73
CA ASP A 291 12.97 -32.15 -1.37
C ASP A 291 14.25 -32.25 -2.20
N GLN A 292 14.18 -31.97 -3.51
CA GLN A 292 15.36 -31.93 -4.38
C GLN A 292 16.29 -30.78 -3.99
N SER A 293 15.74 -29.60 -3.71
CA SER A 293 16.52 -28.48 -3.18
C SER A 293 17.22 -28.84 -1.86
N ALA A 294 16.54 -29.54 -0.94
CA ALA A 294 17.15 -29.98 0.31
C ALA A 294 18.29 -30.98 0.07
N ASP A 295 18.13 -31.90 -0.88
CA ASP A 295 19.17 -32.87 -1.28
C ASP A 295 20.36 -32.21 -1.98
N SER A 296 20.11 -31.20 -2.81
CA SER A 296 21.15 -30.43 -3.51
C SER A 296 21.89 -29.45 -2.59
N TRP A 297 21.22 -28.91 -1.56
CA TRP A 297 21.87 -28.11 -0.52
C TRP A 297 22.72 -28.97 0.44
N ASN A 298 22.21 -30.16 0.79
CA ASN A 298 22.85 -31.09 1.71
C ASN A 298 23.70 -32.15 0.99
N ASN A 299 24.09 -33.20 1.74
CA ASN A 299 24.70 -34.44 1.24
C ASN A 299 26.07 -34.28 0.52
N GLY A 300 26.76 -33.17 0.75
CA GLY A 300 28.07 -32.90 0.14
C GLY A 300 27.98 -32.51 -1.33
N SER A 301 26.79 -32.13 -1.81
CA SER A 301 26.54 -31.67 -3.17
C SER A 301 27.17 -30.31 -3.43
N LEU A 302 27.02 -29.36 -2.50
CA LEU A 302 27.67 -28.05 -2.55
C LEU A 302 28.79 -27.95 -1.50
N THR A 303 29.90 -27.33 -1.90
CA THR A 303 30.97 -26.97 -0.97
C THR A 303 30.66 -25.65 -0.26
N ASN A 304 31.27 -25.40 0.90
CA ASN A 304 31.13 -24.13 1.62
C ASN A 304 31.50 -22.91 0.76
N THR A 305 32.44 -23.05 -0.17
CA THR A 305 32.80 -21.98 -1.12
C THR A 305 31.68 -21.70 -2.13
N ALA A 306 30.96 -22.71 -2.60
CA ALA A 306 29.80 -22.46 -3.46
C ALA A 306 28.67 -21.78 -2.67
N LYS A 307 28.38 -22.30 -1.47
CA LYS A 307 27.37 -21.71 -0.57
C LYS A 307 27.66 -20.25 -0.23
N SER A 308 28.92 -19.88 0.01
CA SER A 308 29.29 -18.49 0.34
C SER A 308 29.09 -17.48 -0.79
N TYR A 309 28.83 -17.93 -2.02
CA TYR A 309 28.47 -17.04 -3.12
C TYR A 309 26.96 -16.83 -3.26
N LEU A 310 26.13 -17.64 -2.59
CA LEU A 310 24.68 -17.53 -2.67
C LEU A 310 24.17 -16.58 -1.59
N SER A 311 23.42 -15.56 -2.00
CA SER A 311 22.77 -14.61 -1.08
C SER A 311 21.41 -15.10 -0.58
N GLN A 312 20.81 -16.05 -1.30
CA GLN A 312 19.46 -16.55 -1.10
C GLN A 312 19.32 -17.94 -1.71
N VAL A 313 18.40 -18.74 -1.17
CA VAL A 313 18.03 -20.04 -1.74
C VAL A 313 16.70 -19.94 -2.50
N ASN A 314 16.74 -20.16 -3.81
CA ASN A 314 15.57 -20.29 -4.67
C ASN A 314 15.19 -21.77 -4.84
N THR A 315 13.90 -22.07 -4.79
CA THR A 315 13.34 -23.41 -5.00
C THR A 315 11.96 -23.33 -5.63
N HIS A 316 11.57 -24.38 -6.35
CA HIS A 316 10.20 -24.53 -6.79
C HIS A 316 9.43 -25.42 -5.81
N SER A 317 8.10 -25.30 -5.83
CA SER A 317 7.21 -26.02 -4.91
C SER A 317 6.41 -27.13 -5.59
N TYR A 318 6.90 -27.70 -6.70
CA TYR A 318 6.28 -28.86 -7.33
C TYR A 318 6.54 -30.16 -6.56
N GLY A 319 5.96 -31.26 -7.02
CA GLY A 319 6.16 -32.60 -6.45
C GLY A 319 5.47 -33.67 -7.29
N PHE A 320 5.58 -34.96 -6.91
CA PHE A 320 5.01 -36.08 -7.67
C PHE A 320 3.48 -35.98 -7.85
N ASN A 321 2.78 -35.36 -6.89
CA ASN A 321 1.34 -35.08 -6.96
C ASN A 321 1.03 -33.62 -7.40
N GLY A 322 2.03 -32.92 -7.95
CA GLY A 322 1.97 -31.52 -8.39
C GLY A 322 2.04 -30.48 -7.27
N ALA A 323 2.65 -30.81 -6.14
CA ALA A 323 2.84 -29.94 -4.97
C ALA A 323 3.90 -30.56 -4.05
N SER A 324 4.72 -29.73 -3.42
CA SER A 324 5.65 -30.13 -2.35
C SER A 324 4.88 -30.44 -1.06
N LEU A 325 5.35 -31.42 -0.29
CA LEU A 325 4.75 -31.75 1.00
C LEU A 325 5.28 -30.82 2.09
N PRO A 326 4.50 -30.50 3.14
CA PRO A 326 4.98 -29.77 4.31
C PRO A 326 6.29 -30.30 4.91
N SER A 327 6.48 -31.62 4.93
CA SER A 327 7.70 -32.24 5.43
C SER A 327 8.93 -31.93 4.58
N ASP A 328 8.75 -31.77 3.27
CA ASP A 328 9.83 -31.53 2.33
C ASP A 328 10.28 -30.07 2.42
N SER A 329 9.32 -29.13 2.43
CA SER A 329 9.57 -27.72 2.72
C SER A 329 10.28 -27.53 4.07
N GLN A 330 9.82 -28.22 5.12
CA GLN A 330 10.45 -28.16 6.44
C GLN A 330 11.88 -28.70 6.45
N ASN A 331 12.16 -29.75 5.66
CA ASN A 331 13.51 -30.30 5.54
C ASN A 331 14.47 -29.31 4.87
N LEU A 332 14.00 -28.60 3.84
CA LEU A 332 14.77 -27.54 3.18
C LEU A 332 15.02 -26.36 4.13
N PHE A 333 14.01 -25.88 4.84
CA PHE A 333 14.19 -24.83 5.86
C PHE A 333 15.27 -25.21 6.90
N ASN A 334 15.19 -26.43 7.44
CA ASN A 334 16.17 -26.93 8.42
C ASN A 334 17.59 -27.05 7.85
N ALA A 335 17.72 -27.20 6.52
CA ALA A 335 18.99 -27.31 5.84
C ALA A 335 19.67 -25.94 5.61
N VAL A 336 18.88 -24.91 5.32
CA VAL A 336 19.34 -23.59 4.90
C VAL A 336 19.44 -22.61 6.07
N SER A 337 18.48 -22.64 7.01
CA SER A 337 18.44 -21.70 8.15
C SER A 337 19.73 -21.62 8.98
N PRO A 338 20.54 -22.69 9.18
CA PRO A 338 21.81 -22.57 9.90
C PRO A 338 22.87 -21.72 9.17
N ASP A 339 22.75 -21.57 7.85
CA ASP A 339 23.62 -20.74 7.02
C ASP A 339 23.11 -19.27 6.97
N GLY A 340 21.96 -18.96 7.59
CA GLY A 340 21.41 -17.60 7.72
C GLY A 340 20.80 -17.02 6.44
N LEU A 341 20.53 -17.86 5.43
CA LEU A 341 19.96 -17.43 4.16
C LEU A 341 18.44 -17.53 4.15
N LYS A 342 17.81 -16.60 3.43
CA LYS A 342 16.37 -16.62 3.14
C LYS A 342 16.07 -17.66 2.04
N ILE A 343 14.85 -18.22 2.07
CA ILE A 343 14.35 -19.13 1.03
C ILE A 343 13.18 -18.50 0.30
N TYR A 344 13.20 -18.57 -1.03
CA TYR A 344 12.14 -18.06 -1.90
C TYR A 344 11.54 -19.22 -2.69
N ALA A 345 10.22 -19.29 -2.72
CA ALA A 345 9.48 -20.16 -3.61
C ALA A 345 9.34 -19.47 -4.98
N THR A 346 10.28 -19.72 -5.87
CA THR A 346 10.45 -18.99 -7.13
C THR A 346 9.68 -19.57 -8.31
N GLU A 347 8.96 -20.67 -8.12
CA GLU A 347 8.03 -21.17 -9.13
C GLU A 347 7.01 -22.13 -8.52
N TYR A 348 5.74 -21.83 -8.75
CA TYR A 348 4.66 -22.80 -8.62
C TYR A 348 3.48 -22.41 -9.50
N GLY A 349 2.75 -23.41 -9.96
CA GLY A 349 1.47 -23.25 -10.64
C GLY A 349 0.65 -24.51 -10.44
N THR A 350 -0.66 -24.36 -10.25
CA THR A 350 -1.51 -25.51 -9.90
C THR A 350 -2.06 -26.24 -11.12
N GLY A 351 -2.32 -25.52 -12.22
CA GLY A 351 -3.14 -26.02 -13.31
C GLY A 351 -4.59 -26.31 -12.91
N GLN A 352 -5.01 -25.91 -11.71
CA GLN A 352 -6.21 -26.36 -10.98
C GLN A 352 -6.68 -25.27 -9.99
N GLY A 353 -7.90 -25.41 -9.47
CA GLY A 353 -8.66 -24.39 -8.73
C GLY A 353 -8.04 -23.69 -7.51
N ALA A 354 -8.75 -22.68 -7.03
CA ALA A 354 -8.36 -21.71 -6.02
C ALA A 354 -7.83 -22.30 -4.70
N THR A 355 -8.50 -23.30 -4.13
CA THR A 355 -8.13 -23.88 -2.82
C THR A 355 -6.81 -24.63 -2.86
N ARG A 356 -6.45 -25.20 -4.01
CA ARG A 356 -5.16 -25.88 -4.20
C ARG A 356 -4.00 -24.90 -4.20
N LEU A 357 -4.17 -23.74 -4.82
CA LEU A 357 -3.15 -22.70 -4.81
C LEU A 357 -2.95 -22.17 -3.39
N ALA A 358 -4.05 -21.84 -2.71
CA ALA A 358 -4.02 -21.36 -1.33
C ALA A 358 -3.34 -22.33 -0.36
N ARG A 359 -3.59 -23.64 -0.49
CA ARG A 359 -2.89 -24.67 0.31
C ARG A 359 -1.38 -24.64 0.10
N GLN A 360 -0.91 -24.53 -1.14
CA GLN A 360 0.54 -24.51 -1.38
C GLN A 360 1.17 -23.23 -0.84
N ILE A 361 0.51 -22.08 -1.00
CA ILE A 361 0.99 -20.81 -0.43
C ILE A 361 1.08 -20.91 1.10
N ASN A 362 0.03 -21.42 1.78
CA ASN A 362 0.06 -21.65 3.23
C ASN A 362 1.21 -22.59 3.64
N ASN A 363 1.42 -23.68 2.88
CA ASN A 363 2.51 -24.61 3.15
C ASN A 363 3.88 -23.95 3.01
N ASP A 364 4.09 -23.15 1.97
CA ASP A 364 5.37 -22.52 1.70
C ASP A 364 5.67 -21.42 2.71
N ILE A 365 4.72 -20.52 3.00
CA ILE A 365 4.89 -19.49 4.04
C ILE A 365 5.27 -20.13 5.38
N ARG A 366 4.62 -21.23 5.75
CA ARG A 366 4.79 -21.82 7.07
C ARG A 366 5.97 -22.77 7.21
N TYR A 367 6.12 -23.71 6.28
CA TYR A 367 7.10 -24.79 6.40
C TYR A 367 8.40 -24.51 5.67
N LEU A 368 8.34 -23.73 4.58
CA LEU A 368 9.55 -23.27 3.88
C LEU A 368 10.11 -22.01 4.51
N ASP A 369 9.31 -21.30 5.31
CA ASP A 369 9.61 -19.95 5.79
C ASP A 369 9.86 -18.99 4.62
N ALA A 370 9.00 -19.10 3.60
CA ALA A 370 9.22 -18.43 2.32
C ALA A 370 9.13 -16.91 2.45
N ALA A 371 10.27 -16.23 2.35
CA ALA A 371 10.34 -14.77 2.38
C ALA A 371 9.79 -14.13 1.08
N GLY A 372 9.79 -14.88 -0.03
CA GLY A 372 9.15 -14.48 -1.28
C GLY A 372 8.50 -15.65 -2.00
N TRP A 373 7.45 -15.38 -2.77
CA TRP A 373 6.66 -16.40 -3.46
C TRP A 373 6.22 -15.92 -4.85
N THR A 374 6.53 -16.70 -5.89
CA THR A 374 6.16 -16.36 -7.27
C THR A 374 5.36 -17.44 -7.96
N TYR A 375 4.29 -17.01 -8.62
CA TYR A 375 3.54 -17.84 -9.54
C TYR A 375 4.33 -18.07 -10.83
N TRP A 376 4.25 -19.25 -11.46
CA TRP A 376 5.02 -19.58 -12.66
C TRP A 376 4.75 -18.63 -13.85
N GLN A 377 3.76 -18.94 -14.69
CA GLN A 377 3.35 -18.10 -15.81
C GLN A 377 2.00 -17.49 -15.45
N ALA A 378 1.95 -16.16 -15.33
CA ALA A 378 0.72 -15.46 -14.98
C ALA A 378 -0.34 -15.56 -16.09
N ILE A 379 0.08 -15.65 -17.36
CA ILE A 379 -0.84 -15.73 -18.50
C ILE A 379 -0.56 -16.99 -19.32
N GLU A 380 -1.63 -17.64 -19.78
CA GLU A 380 -1.58 -18.77 -20.70
C GLU A 380 -2.42 -18.49 -21.96
N ASP A 381 -2.10 -19.15 -23.08
CA ASP A 381 -2.95 -19.11 -24.28
C ASP A 381 -4.34 -19.72 -24.01
N ASN A 382 -5.39 -19.26 -24.69
CA ASN A 382 -6.76 -19.77 -24.51
C ASN A 382 -6.93 -21.27 -24.83
N ASN A 383 -5.95 -21.90 -25.50
CA ASN A 383 -5.91 -23.36 -25.72
C ASN A 383 -5.05 -24.10 -24.69
N GLY A 384 -4.67 -23.41 -23.61
CA GLY A 384 -3.84 -23.88 -22.52
C GLY A 384 -4.50 -24.96 -21.66
N SER A 385 -3.73 -25.45 -20.68
CA SER A 385 -4.17 -26.50 -19.75
C SER A 385 -4.62 -25.96 -18.38
N GLY A 386 -4.83 -24.65 -18.24
CA GLY A 386 -5.33 -24.00 -17.01
C GLY A 386 -4.22 -23.58 -16.05
N TRP A 387 -3.00 -23.37 -16.54
CA TRP A 387 -1.84 -23.00 -15.73
C TRP A 387 -1.76 -21.50 -15.44
N GLY A 388 -2.26 -20.65 -16.35
CA GLY A 388 -2.26 -19.20 -16.14
C GLY A 388 -3.16 -18.77 -14.97
N LEU A 389 -2.93 -17.58 -14.45
CA LEU A 389 -3.92 -16.84 -13.64
C LEU A 389 -4.94 -16.13 -14.56
N ALA A 390 -4.50 -15.75 -15.75
CA ALA A 390 -5.36 -15.28 -16.84
C ALA A 390 -5.12 -16.07 -18.14
N LEU A 391 -6.13 -16.07 -19.01
CA LEU A 391 -6.08 -16.64 -20.35
C LEU A 391 -6.13 -15.51 -21.37
N SER A 392 -5.16 -15.43 -22.29
CA SER A 392 -5.15 -14.44 -23.38
C SER A 392 -4.72 -15.11 -24.69
N ASN A 393 -5.32 -14.72 -25.81
CA ASN A 393 -5.00 -15.33 -27.10
C ASN A 393 -3.67 -14.82 -27.65
N PHE A 394 -2.64 -15.67 -27.68
CA PHE A 394 -1.31 -15.30 -28.16
C PHE A 394 -1.25 -15.08 -29.68
N ASN A 395 -2.22 -15.58 -30.45
CA ASN A 395 -2.24 -15.50 -31.92
C ASN A 395 -3.26 -14.49 -32.49
N GLY A 396 -3.92 -13.68 -31.65
CA GLY A 396 -5.06 -12.86 -32.06
C GLY A 396 -4.89 -11.35 -31.89
N ASN A 397 -5.60 -10.56 -32.70
CA ASN A 397 -5.82 -9.13 -32.46
C ASN A 397 -6.92 -8.88 -31.41
N ASN A 398 -7.38 -9.93 -30.71
CA ASN A 398 -8.51 -9.85 -29.81
C ASN A 398 -8.02 -9.28 -28.47
N PRO A 399 -8.55 -8.15 -27.97
CA PRO A 399 -8.18 -7.58 -26.67
C PRO A 399 -8.43 -8.50 -25.47
N ARG A 400 -9.16 -9.60 -25.68
CA ARG A 400 -9.86 -10.27 -24.60
C ARG A 400 -8.95 -11.19 -23.79
N PHE A 401 -9.11 -11.10 -22.49
CA PHE A 401 -8.54 -12.04 -21.53
C PHE A 401 -9.59 -12.43 -20.47
N ASP A 402 -9.43 -13.64 -19.91
CA ASP A 402 -10.26 -14.14 -18.82
C ASP A 402 -9.39 -14.44 -17.61
N VAL A 403 -9.76 -13.93 -16.44
CA VAL A 403 -9.13 -14.31 -15.17
C VAL A 403 -9.75 -15.61 -14.64
N GLN A 404 -8.94 -16.45 -14.02
CA GLN A 404 -9.37 -17.73 -13.44
C GLN A 404 -9.48 -17.64 -11.91
N ASP A 405 -10.15 -18.59 -11.26
CA ASP A 405 -10.32 -18.61 -9.78
C ASP A 405 -8.99 -18.54 -9.03
N GLN A 406 -7.91 -19.10 -9.60
CA GLN A 406 -6.55 -19.01 -9.07
C GLN A 406 -6.08 -17.56 -8.91
N TYR A 407 -6.46 -16.65 -9.81
CA TYR A 407 -6.16 -15.22 -9.69
C TYR A 407 -6.76 -14.66 -8.40
N PHE A 408 -8.04 -14.92 -8.16
CA PHE A 408 -8.73 -14.42 -6.97
C PHE A 408 -8.20 -15.07 -5.69
N ALA A 409 -7.87 -16.37 -5.72
CA ALA A 409 -7.21 -17.02 -4.59
C ALA A 409 -5.84 -16.41 -4.30
N PHE A 410 -5.06 -16.09 -5.34
CA PHE A 410 -3.78 -15.42 -5.13
C PHE A 410 -3.97 -14.01 -4.58
N LYS A 411 -4.99 -13.28 -5.05
CA LYS A 411 -5.37 -11.95 -4.55
C LYS A 411 -5.66 -11.92 -3.05
N GLN A 412 -6.23 -12.99 -2.49
CA GLN A 412 -6.46 -13.11 -1.04
C GLN A 412 -5.16 -13.01 -0.21
N TYR A 413 -4.02 -13.33 -0.81
CA TYR A 413 -2.70 -13.18 -0.19
C TYR A 413 -2.03 -11.89 -0.67
N SER A 414 -1.80 -11.76 -1.98
CA SER A 414 -0.88 -10.76 -2.52
C SER A 414 -1.34 -9.32 -2.30
N ALA A 415 -2.65 -9.07 -2.35
CA ALA A 415 -3.21 -7.72 -2.20
C ALA A 415 -3.21 -7.21 -0.74
N PHE A 416 -3.08 -8.11 0.24
CA PHE A 416 -3.27 -7.78 1.66
C PHE A 416 -2.05 -8.10 2.53
N ILE A 417 -1.19 -9.03 2.11
CA ILE A 417 0.12 -9.30 2.71
C ILE A 417 1.13 -8.61 1.83
N ARG A 418 1.52 -7.39 2.17
CA ARG A 418 2.38 -6.55 1.32
C ARG A 418 3.86 -6.71 1.72
N PRO A 419 4.80 -6.36 0.84
CA PRO A 419 6.24 -6.39 1.15
C PRO A 419 6.57 -5.67 2.45
N GLY A 420 7.11 -6.33 3.45
CA GLY A 420 7.35 -5.78 4.78
C GLY A 420 6.26 -6.05 5.81
N SER A 421 5.20 -6.78 5.46
CA SER A 421 4.34 -7.44 6.42
C SER A 421 5.13 -8.51 7.20
N GLU A 422 4.81 -8.65 8.48
CA GLU A 422 5.37 -9.63 9.39
C GLU A 422 4.44 -10.85 9.42
N ILE A 423 4.94 -12.02 9.02
CA ILE A 423 4.19 -13.27 9.09
C ILE A 423 4.06 -13.69 10.55
N ILE A 424 2.84 -13.98 10.98
CA ILE A 424 2.51 -14.36 12.35
C ILE A 424 2.47 -15.89 12.43
N GLU A 425 3.26 -16.47 13.35
CA GLU A 425 3.27 -17.93 13.51
C GLU A 425 2.00 -18.41 14.21
N LEU A 426 1.24 -19.27 13.51
CA LEU A 426 0.03 -19.90 14.02
C LEU A 426 0.22 -21.41 14.18
N ALA A 427 0.71 -21.81 15.35
CA ALA A 427 1.04 -23.20 15.63
C ALA A 427 -0.15 -24.16 15.36
N ASN A 428 0.08 -25.14 14.48
CA ASN A 428 -0.88 -26.18 14.07
C ASN A 428 -2.12 -25.66 13.31
N GLN A 429 -2.00 -24.53 12.60
CA GLN A 429 -3.02 -24.02 11.68
C GLN A 429 -2.50 -24.10 10.22
N ASP A 430 -2.60 -25.27 9.56
CA ASP A 430 -2.04 -25.46 8.21
C ASP A 430 -2.88 -24.74 7.12
N ASP A 431 -4.13 -24.46 7.45
CA ASP A 431 -5.11 -23.86 6.54
C ASP A 431 -5.16 -22.33 6.67
N ILE A 432 -4.29 -21.72 7.47
CA ILE A 432 -4.35 -20.30 7.83
C ILE A 432 -2.99 -19.63 7.65
N THR A 433 -2.97 -18.50 6.94
CA THR A 433 -1.87 -17.53 6.97
C THR A 433 -2.35 -16.27 7.66
N ALA A 434 -1.56 -15.75 8.60
CA ALA A 434 -1.80 -14.44 9.20
C ALA A 434 -0.55 -13.57 9.05
N ALA A 435 -0.76 -12.28 8.76
CA ALA A 435 0.31 -11.31 8.64
C ALA A 435 -0.12 -9.96 9.19
N TYR A 436 0.79 -9.24 9.83
CA TYR A 436 0.58 -7.88 10.30
C TYR A 436 1.45 -6.92 9.48
N ASP A 437 0.84 -5.85 8.97
CA ASP A 437 1.56 -4.79 8.27
C ASP A 437 1.76 -3.59 9.21
N PRO A 438 2.98 -3.34 9.71
CA PRO A 438 3.26 -2.22 10.59
C PRO A 438 2.98 -0.85 9.96
N ARG A 439 2.99 -0.80 8.63
CA ARG A 439 2.94 0.43 7.86
C ARG A 439 1.53 0.97 7.70
N THR A 440 0.57 0.07 7.64
CA THR A 440 -0.87 0.38 7.53
C THR A 440 -1.62 0.11 8.83
N GLY A 441 -1.03 -0.63 9.77
CA GLY A 441 -1.69 -1.05 11.00
C GLY A 441 -2.80 -2.08 10.74
N ILE A 442 -2.62 -2.94 9.73
CA ILE A 442 -3.58 -3.95 9.29
C ILE A 442 -3.06 -5.35 9.65
N THR A 443 -3.91 -6.19 10.23
CA THR A 443 -3.67 -7.63 10.31
C THR A 443 -4.56 -8.33 9.28
N ASN A 444 -3.97 -9.08 8.35
CA ASN A 444 -4.71 -9.94 7.42
C ASN A 444 -4.67 -11.38 7.91
N VAL A 445 -5.79 -12.09 7.83
CA VAL A 445 -5.88 -13.53 8.10
C VAL A 445 -6.60 -14.20 6.96
N VAL A 446 -5.91 -15.08 6.25
CA VAL A 446 -6.42 -15.86 5.11
C VAL A 446 -6.69 -17.28 5.55
N VAL A 447 -7.92 -17.77 5.36
CA VAL A 447 -8.36 -19.12 5.72
C VAL A 447 -8.72 -19.89 4.45
N ASN A 448 -8.05 -21.02 4.20
CA ASN A 448 -8.36 -21.93 3.12
C ASN A 448 -9.22 -23.11 3.62
N ASN A 449 -10.45 -23.26 3.15
CA ASN A 449 -11.32 -24.35 3.58
C ASN A 449 -11.52 -25.41 2.49
N GLU A 450 -10.75 -26.49 2.68
CA GLU A 450 -10.77 -27.81 2.02
C GLU A 450 -12.10 -28.55 1.87
N GLY A 451 -13.08 -28.21 2.70
CA GLY A 451 -14.32 -28.98 2.78
C GLY A 451 -15.17 -28.85 1.52
N GLY A 452 -16.09 -29.78 1.26
CA GLY A 452 -17.02 -29.61 0.14
C GLY A 452 -18.00 -28.45 0.36
N ASP A 453 -18.67 -27.97 -0.70
CA ASP A 453 -19.52 -26.74 -0.72
C ASP A 453 -20.56 -26.62 0.42
N ASN A 454 -21.03 -27.74 0.97
CA ASN A 454 -22.03 -27.75 2.05
C ASN A 454 -21.41 -27.77 3.46
N THR A 455 -20.09 -27.65 3.57
CA THR A 455 -19.38 -27.57 4.84
C THR A 455 -19.14 -26.10 5.17
N SER A 456 -19.27 -25.74 6.43
CA SER A 456 -18.91 -24.41 6.93
C SER A 456 -18.29 -24.59 8.30
N GLN A 457 -17.21 -23.86 8.54
CA GLN A 457 -16.48 -23.88 9.80
C GLN A 457 -16.40 -22.46 10.35
N GLN A 458 -16.72 -22.30 11.62
CA GLN A 458 -16.54 -21.03 12.30
C GLN A 458 -15.10 -20.91 12.78
N TYR A 459 -14.44 -19.83 12.37
CA TYR A 459 -13.12 -19.43 12.87
C TYR A 459 -13.27 -18.27 13.84
N SER A 460 -12.43 -18.26 14.86
CA SER A 460 -12.36 -17.20 15.86
C SER A 460 -10.90 -16.92 16.21
N PHE A 461 -10.55 -15.65 16.33
CA PHE A 461 -9.20 -15.16 16.57
C PHE A 461 -9.21 -14.15 17.71
N ASP A 462 -8.30 -14.30 18.68
CA ASP A 462 -8.09 -13.34 19.77
C ASP A 462 -6.83 -12.51 19.46
N VAL A 463 -7.00 -11.22 19.14
CA VAL A 463 -5.89 -10.29 18.93
C VAL A 463 -5.36 -9.86 20.31
N LEU A 464 -4.15 -10.28 20.67
CA LEU A 464 -3.69 -10.23 22.07
C LEU A 464 -3.20 -8.85 22.52
N ASP A 465 -2.67 -8.05 21.60
CA ASP A 465 -1.89 -6.84 21.89
C ASP A 465 -2.41 -5.57 21.21
N ARG A 466 -3.49 -5.67 20.43
CA ARG A 466 -4.12 -4.54 19.73
C ARG A 466 -5.63 -4.60 19.80
N GLN A 467 -6.26 -3.43 19.73
CA GLN A 467 -7.71 -3.32 19.61
C GLN A 467 -8.14 -3.59 18.17
N VAL A 468 -9.24 -4.30 18.00
CA VAL A 468 -9.94 -4.41 16.72
C VAL A 468 -10.90 -3.23 16.61
N LEU A 469 -10.68 -2.35 15.63
CA LEU A 469 -11.53 -1.18 15.42
C LEU A 469 -12.59 -1.42 14.34
N SER A 470 -12.21 -2.10 13.26
CA SER A 470 -13.12 -2.54 12.22
C SER A 470 -12.55 -3.75 11.49
N THR A 471 -13.38 -4.43 10.70
CA THR A 471 -12.96 -5.58 9.89
C THR A 471 -13.62 -5.54 8.52
N ARG A 472 -13.05 -6.26 7.55
CA ARG A 472 -13.64 -6.52 6.24
C ARG A 472 -13.43 -7.98 5.87
N LEU A 473 -14.48 -8.66 5.44
CA LEU A 473 -14.44 -10.05 4.99
C LEU A 473 -14.53 -10.14 3.48
N ILE A 474 -13.68 -11.00 2.92
CA ILE A 474 -13.59 -11.24 1.49
C ILE A 474 -13.54 -12.75 1.29
N ARG A 475 -14.29 -13.27 0.30
CA ARG A 475 -14.32 -14.69 -0.02
C ARG A 475 -14.10 -14.93 -1.49
N THR A 476 -13.30 -15.95 -1.79
CA THR A 476 -13.19 -16.57 -3.10
C THR A 476 -13.67 -18.01 -3.04
N THR A 477 -14.69 -18.35 -3.81
CA THR A 477 -15.17 -19.74 -3.97
C THR A 477 -14.41 -20.41 -5.11
N ASP A 478 -14.02 -21.66 -4.92
CA ASP A 478 -13.34 -22.48 -5.92
C ASP A 478 -14.38 -23.28 -6.70
N GLU A 479 -14.56 -22.97 -7.98
CA GLU A 479 -15.71 -23.46 -8.73
C GLU A 479 -15.35 -24.60 -9.69
N ASP A 480 -14.29 -25.37 -9.39
CA ASP A 480 -13.75 -26.43 -10.26
C ASP A 480 -13.42 -25.89 -11.68
N ASN A 481 -12.90 -24.66 -11.78
CA ASN A 481 -12.70 -23.93 -13.03
C ASN A 481 -13.98 -23.80 -13.89
N SER A 482 -15.17 -23.88 -13.28
CA SER A 482 -16.46 -23.69 -13.95
C SER A 482 -17.02 -22.30 -13.62
N LEU A 483 -17.24 -21.50 -14.67
CA LEU A 483 -17.69 -20.11 -14.60
C LEU A 483 -18.98 -19.94 -13.76
N ARG A 484 -18.90 -19.35 -12.55
CA ARG A 484 -20.01 -18.64 -11.92
C ARG A 484 -19.58 -17.28 -11.37
N THR A 485 -20.59 -16.47 -11.12
CA THR A 485 -20.52 -15.02 -10.92
C THR A 485 -20.04 -14.56 -9.54
N ASP A 486 -19.71 -15.48 -8.64
CA ASP A 486 -19.54 -15.17 -7.21
C ASP A 486 -18.11 -15.50 -6.71
N ALA A 487 -17.16 -15.73 -7.62
CA ALA A 487 -15.78 -16.15 -7.33
C ALA A 487 -14.97 -15.17 -6.47
N TYR A 488 -15.40 -13.91 -6.32
CA TYR A 488 -14.80 -12.95 -5.38
C TYR A 488 -15.88 -12.04 -4.80
N ALA A 489 -16.13 -12.15 -3.49
CA ALA A 489 -17.22 -11.45 -2.81
C ALA A 489 -16.73 -10.76 -1.53
N ALA A 490 -16.98 -9.45 -1.43
CA ALA A 490 -16.96 -8.73 -0.16
C ALA A 490 -18.24 -9.06 0.64
N LEU A 491 -18.09 -9.42 1.91
CA LEU A 491 -19.16 -9.92 2.78
C LEU A 491 -19.49 -8.98 3.96
N GLY A 492 -18.94 -7.77 3.95
CA GLY A 492 -19.04 -6.82 5.06
C GLY A 492 -18.09 -7.13 6.22
N PRO A 493 -18.32 -6.59 7.43
CA PRO A 493 -17.46 -6.82 8.59
C PRO A 493 -17.65 -8.22 9.20
N ALA A 494 -16.57 -8.76 9.75
CA ALA A 494 -16.62 -9.91 10.64
C ALA A 494 -17.30 -9.57 11.98
N THR A 495 -17.75 -10.60 12.70
CA THR A 495 -18.24 -10.41 14.08
C THR A 495 -17.06 -10.08 14.98
N ALA A 496 -16.99 -8.83 15.45
CA ALA A 496 -15.94 -8.37 16.36
C ALA A 496 -16.50 -8.00 17.74
N SER A 497 -15.79 -8.40 18.80
CA SER A 497 -16.09 -8.00 20.18
C SER A 497 -14.80 -7.81 20.97
N ASN A 498 -14.53 -6.57 21.40
CA ASN A 498 -13.26 -6.16 22.01
C ASN A 498 -12.07 -6.45 21.08
N ASN A 499 -11.33 -7.52 21.35
CA ASN A 499 -10.17 -7.96 20.62
C ASN A 499 -10.38 -9.31 19.90
N ASN A 500 -11.58 -9.88 20.01
CA ASN A 500 -11.95 -11.11 19.31
C ASN A 500 -12.59 -10.77 17.95
N VAL A 501 -12.22 -11.54 16.92
CA VAL A 501 -12.83 -11.54 15.59
C VAL A 501 -13.30 -12.94 15.27
N SER A 502 -14.50 -13.09 14.70
CA SER A 502 -15.01 -14.39 14.27
C SER A 502 -15.85 -14.29 13.00
N PHE A 503 -15.77 -15.33 12.18
CA PHE A 503 -16.51 -15.46 10.93
C PHE A 503 -16.64 -16.93 10.52
N ASP A 504 -17.59 -17.20 9.62
CA ASP A 504 -17.75 -18.52 9.01
C ASP A 504 -16.95 -18.59 7.70
N ALA A 505 -16.13 -19.63 7.55
CA ALA A 505 -15.49 -20.00 6.29
C ALA A 505 -16.22 -21.19 5.68
N VAL A 506 -16.85 -21.00 4.52
CA VAL A 506 -17.52 -22.07 3.78
C VAL A 506 -16.49 -22.98 3.10
N GLY A 507 -16.86 -24.23 2.86
CA GLY A 507 -16.01 -25.19 2.14
C GLY A 507 -15.83 -24.79 0.68
N ASN A 508 -14.74 -25.28 0.12
CA ASN A 508 -14.33 -25.05 -1.26
C ASN A 508 -14.13 -23.55 -1.53
N ALA A 509 -13.49 -22.88 -0.58
CA ALA A 509 -13.31 -21.44 -0.62
C ALA A 509 -12.08 -20.98 0.19
N VAL A 510 -11.55 -19.83 -0.21
CA VAL A 510 -10.57 -19.05 0.54
C VAL A 510 -11.29 -17.82 1.10
N THR A 511 -11.23 -17.58 2.40
CA THR A 511 -11.86 -16.42 3.05
C THR A 511 -10.81 -15.64 3.83
N SER A 512 -10.69 -14.34 3.54
CA SER A 512 -9.79 -13.44 4.27
C SER A 512 -10.57 -12.50 5.18
N VAL A 513 -10.04 -12.22 6.36
CA VAL A 513 -10.44 -11.07 7.18
C VAL A 513 -9.31 -10.06 7.25
N VAL A 514 -9.61 -8.84 6.83
CA VAL A 514 -8.74 -7.68 7.00
C VAL A 514 -9.16 -6.99 8.30
N ILE A 515 -8.27 -6.97 9.28
CA ILE A 515 -8.50 -6.44 10.63
C ILE A 515 -7.75 -5.13 10.75
N TYR A 516 -8.47 -4.07 11.10
CA TYR A 516 -7.92 -2.73 11.20
C TYR A 516 -7.71 -2.32 12.65
N HIS A 517 -6.50 -1.82 12.94
CA HIS A 517 -6.12 -1.35 14.27
C HIS A 517 -6.03 0.17 14.38
N ARG A 518 -6.09 0.89 13.25
CA ARG A 518 -6.16 2.36 13.20
C ARG A 518 -7.60 2.83 13.00
N PRO A 519 -8.00 4.00 13.54
CA PRO A 519 -9.31 4.56 13.31
C PRO A 519 -9.62 4.71 11.81
N ASN A 520 -10.86 4.47 11.42
CA ASN A 520 -11.35 4.96 10.14
C ASN A 520 -11.57 6.46 10.29
N LEU A 521 -10.89 7.28 9.48
CA LEU A 521 -10.99 8.73 9.55
C LEU A 521 -12.32 9.24 8.98
N VAL A 522 -13.05 8.37 8.28
CA VAL A 522 -14.34 8.68 7.65
C VAL A 522 -15.43 7.80 8.24
N GLU A 523 -16.64 8.34 8.31
CA GLU A 523 -17.79 7.55 8.74
C GLU A 523 -18.23 6.58 7.65
N ASN A 524 -18.22 5.28 7.96
CA ASN A 524 -18.87 4.31 7.09
C ASN A 524 -20.38 4.56 7.07
N PRO A 525 -21.04 4.52 5.89
CA PRO A 525 -22.47 4.74 5.79
C PRO A 525 -23.23 3.61 6.52
N SER A 526 -23.58 3.80 7.79
CA SER A 526 -24.44 2.86 8.54
C SER A 526 -25.91 3.24 8.34
N LEU A 527 -26.62 2.51 7.48
CA LEU A 527 -28.02 2.76 7.12
C LEU A 527 -29.02 1.87 7.87
N ASP A 528 -29.00 1.85 9.20
CA ASP A 528 -30.22 1.44 9.94
C ASP A 528 -31.24 2.60 9.93
N LEU A 529 -31.77 2.91 8.75
CA LEU A 529 -32.77 3.96 8.54
C LEU A 529 -34.11 3.29 8.22
N GLY A 530 -34.87 3.04 9.29
CA GLY A 530 -36.21 2.47 9.26
C GLY A 530 -37.09 2.87 8.06
N SER A 531 -37.99 1.95 7.72
CA SER A 531 -38.71 1.78 6.45
C SER A 531 -39.71 2.89 6.03
N SER A 532 -39.43 4.17 6.23
CA SER A 532 -40.35 5.23 5.82
C SER A 532 -39.64 6.52 5.39
N ASN A 533 -39.43 6.68 4.08
CA ASN A 533 -39.85 7.85 3.28
C ASN A 533 -38.99 7.95 1.99
N ASN A 534 -39.65 8.02 0.83
CA ASN A 534 -39.05 8.38 -0.47
C ASN A 534 -38.75 9.89 -0.50
N GLY A 535 -37.69 10.31 0.18
CA GLY A 535 -37.11 11.65 0.08
C GLY A 535 -35.60 11.57 0.26
N THR A 536 -34.87 12.61 -0.13
CA THR A 536 -33.44 12.81 0.12
C THR A 536 -33.11 12.46 1.57
N LYS A 537 -32.48 11.31 1.81
CA LYS A 537 -31.97 10.96 3.14
C LYS A 537 -30.51 11.38 3.21
N VAL A 538 -30.15 11.98 4.34
CA VAL A 538 -28.77 12.35 4.67
C VAL A 538 -28.08 11.09 5.19
N ILE A 539 -26.97 10.69 4.59
CA ILE A 539 -26.03 9.76 5.22
C ILE A 539 -25.23 10.60 6.22
N ALA A 540 -25.16 10.17 7.48
CA ALA A 540 -24.40 10.90 8.50
C ALA A 540 -22.94 11.10 8.03
N GLY A 541 -22.41 12.31 8.17
CA GLY A 541 -21.07 12.68 7.71
C GLY A 541 -20.93 12.95 6.21
N TRP A 542 -21.83 12.45 5.37
CA TRP A 542 -21.73 12.57 3.91
C TRP A 542 -22.69 13.59 3.30
N GLN A 543 -22.22 14.25 2.24
CA GLN A 543 -22.93 15.26 1.46
C GLN A 543 -22.95 14.84 -0.01
N ALA A 544 -24.02 15.16 -0.72
CA ALA A 544 -24.15 14.95 -2.15
C ALA A 544 -24.36 16.29 -2.86
N GLU A 545 -23.64 16.51 -3.96
CA GLU A 545 -23.66 17.72 -4.76
C GLU A 545 -23.86 17.41 -6.25
N GLY A 546 -24.23 18.43 -7.03
CA GLY A 546 -24.54 18.26 -8.45
C GLY A 546 -25.77 17.38 -8.63
N ASN A 547 -25.66 16.34 -9.45
CA ASN A 547 -26.76 15.39 -9.64
C ASN A 547 -26.62 14.05 -8.86
N ALA A 548 -25.72 13.98 -7.88
CA ALA A 548 -25.65 12.83 -6.99
C ALA A 548 -26.75 12.89 -5.91
N LEU A 549 -27.40 11.76 -5.61
CA LEU A 549 -28.43 11.64 -4.56
C LEU A 549 -28.28 10.30 -3.83
N PHE A 550 -28.63 10.23 -2.54
CA PHE A 550 -28.61 8.95 -1.80
C PHE A 550 -29.90 8.14 -2.04
N ALA A 551 -29.76 6.83 -2.32
CA ALA A 551 -30.88 5.93 -2.60
C ALA A 551 -31.44 5.28 -1.31
N ASN A 552 -32.68 4.79 -1.36
CA ASN A 552 -33.47 4.49 -0.15
C ASN A 552 -33.52 3.01 0.30
N VAL A 553 -33.00 2.01 -0.43
CA VAL A 553 -33.34 0.60 -0.12
C VAL A 553 -32.38 -0.54 -0.55
N GLU A 554 -31.20 -0.33 -1.15
CA GLU A 554 -30.38 -1.46 -1.65
C GLU A 554 -29.10 -1.71 -0.86
N ASP A 555 -29.24 -2.38 0.29
CA ASP A 555 -28.13 -3.04 0.96
C ASP A 555 -27.86 -4.40 0.29
N ASN A 556 -27.09 -4.37 -0.81
CA ASN A 556 -26.80 -5.55 -1.61
C ASN A 556 -25.71 -6.47 -0.99
N SER A 557 -25.00 -6.03 0.06
CA SER A 557 -24.07 -6.85 0.85
C SER A 557 -24.72 -7.46 2.11
N GLY A 558 -25.83 -6.89 2.59
CA GLY A 558 -26.61 -7.36 3.72
C GLY A 558 -26.04 -6.93 5.08
N ASP A 559 -25.17 -5.93 5.10
CA ASP A 559 -24.46 -5.42 6.29
C ASP A 559 -24.89 -4.02 6.75
N GLY A 560 -25.86 -3.42 6.07
CA GLY A 560 -26.39 -2.09 6.35
C GLY A 560 -25.59 -0.95 5.71
N SER A 561 -24.69 -1.23 4.76
CA SER A 561 -23.99 -0.22 3.96
C SER A 561 -24.91 0.49 2.94
N GLY A 562 -24.45 1.63 2.40
CA GLY A 562 -25.29 2.57 1.67
C GLY A 562 -25.16 2.60 0.14
N SER A 563 -26.18 3.12 -0.52
CA SER A 563 -26.21 3.29 -1.98
C SER A 563 -26.25 4.76 -2.39
N ALA A 564 -25.48 5.10 -3.42
CA ALA A 564 -25.58 6.34 -4.16
C ALA A 564 -26.36 6.12 -5.47
N LEU A 565 -27.30 7.00 -5.78
CA LEU A 565 -28.02 7.05 -7.04
C LEU A 565 -27.48 8.20 -7.88
N MET A 566 -27.19 7.90 -9.14
CA MET A 566 -26.95 8.94 -10.13
C MET A 566 -28.30 9.36 -10.72
N LEU A 567 -28.70 10.60 -10.48
CA LEU A 567 -29.82 11.18 -11.21
C LEU A 567 -29.27 12.22 -12.18
N THR A 568 -30.02 12.59 -13.20
CA THR A 568 -29.70 13.76 -14.02
C THR A 568 -30.96 14.59 -14.22
N ASN A 569 -30.79 15.90 -14.32
CA ASN A 569 -31.80 16.78 -14.89
C ASN A 569 -31.29 17.28 -16.25
N SER A 570 -32.15 17.93 -17.04
CA SER A 570 -31.85 18.38 -18.41
C SER A 570 -30.73 19.45 -18.53
N VAL A 571 -29.93 19.69 -17.48
CA VAL A 571 -28.97 20.80 -17.37
C VAL A 571 -27.58 20.37 -16.86
N GLY A 572 -27.33 19.13 -16.39
CA GLY A 572 -25.99 18.72 -15.95
C GLY A 572 -25.72 17.23 -16.01
N ASN A 573 -24.47 16.85 -16.34
CA ASN A 573 -23.98 15.47 -16.52
C ASN A 573 -22.93 15.07 -15.46
N THR A 574 -22.86 15.77 -14.31
CA THR A 574 -21.86 15.49 -13.26
C THR A 574 -22.49 15.46 -11.86
N GLY A 575 -21.85 14.81 -10.90
CA GLY A 575 -22.26 14.74 -9.50
C GLY A 575 -21.15 14.25 -8.59
N ARG A 576 -21.19 14.57 -7.29
CA ARG A 576 -20.21 14.06 -6.32
C ARG A 576 -20.80 13.81 -4.94
N ILE A 577 -20.18 12.90 -4.20
CA ILE A 577 -20.47 12.59 -2.81
C ILE A 577 -19.16 12.74 -2.01
N SER A 578 -19.21 13.44 -0.88
CA SER A 578 -18.03 13.72 -0.04
C SER A 578 -18.35 13.76 1.44
N GLN A 579 -17.34 13.66 2.30
CA GLN A 579 -17.47 14.03 3.72
C GLN A 579 -16.87 15.41 3.99
N SER A 580 -17.16 15.98 5.16
CA SER A 580 -16.46 17.18 5.64
C SER A 580 -14.95 16.95 5.75
N GLY A 581 -14.17 18.01 5.59
CA GLY A 581 -12.72 18.01 5.79
C GLY A 581 -12.32 17.47 7.17
N ILE A 582 -11.35 16.58 7.20
CA ILE A 582 -10.71 16.01 8.39
C ILE A 582 -9.35 16.71 8.53
N GLY A 583 -9.08 17.31 9.69
CA GLY A 583 -7.84 18.05 9.93
C GLY A 583 -8.05 19.24 10.87
N ASP A 584 -7.06 20.11 10.92
CA ASP A 584 -7.03 21.31 11.74
C ASP A 584 -6.24 22.40 11.00
N ALA A 585 -6.70 23.66 11.04
CA ALA A 585 -6.08 24.77 10.32
C ALA A 585 -4.63 25.05 10.77
N ASP A 586 -4.29 24.67 12.00
CA ASP A 586 -3.01 24.94 12.63
C ASP A 586 -2.03 23.75 12.56
N VAL A 587 -2.49 22.59 12.07
CA VAL A 587 -1.68 21.36 11.98
C VAL A 587 -1.20 21.16 10.55
N ASP A 588 0.12 21.03 10.34
CA ASP A 588 0.67 20.80 9.00
C ASP A 588 0.60 19.31 8.66
N LEU A 589 -0.28 18.97 7.72
CA LEU A 589 -0.45 17.62 7.19
C LEU A 589 0.39 17.36 5.95
N THR A 590 1.24 18.31 5.52
CA THR A 590 2.12 18.13 4.36
C THR A 590 2.89 16.82 4.43
N GLY A 591 2.79 16.03 3.35
CA GLY A 591 3.44 14.72 3.19
C GLY A 591 2.85 13.57 3.99
N VAL A 592 1.84 13.81 4.82
CA VAL A 592 1.04 12.72 5.40
C VAL A 592 0.38 11.96 4.25
N ALA A 593 0.54 10.64 4.23
CA ALA A 593 -0.07 9.80 3.22
C ALA A 593 -1.37 9.20 3.73
N TYR A 594 -2.33 9.09 2.84
CA TYR A 594 -3.66 8.57 3.11
C TYR A 594 -3.97 7.45 2.13
N GLN A 595 -4.58 6.38 2.63
CA GLN A 595 -5.18 5.35 1.81
C GLN A 595 -6.69 5.45 1.90
N LEU A 596 -7.35 5.74 0.77
CA LEU A 596 -8.79 5.68 0.62
C LEU A 596 -9.13 4.36 -0.07
N SER A 597 -9.98 3.54 0.55
CA SER A 597 -10.42 2.28 -0.02
C SER A 597 -11.92 2.10 0.12
N LEU A 598 -12.54 1.38 -0.79
CA LEU A 598 -13.97 1.08 -0.74
C LEU A 598 -14.31 -0.09 -1.66
N ASP A 599 -15.39 -0.77 -1.33
CA ASP A 599 -16.09 -1.67 -2.24
C ASP A 599 -17.10 -0.85 -3.05
N VAL A 600 -17.03 -0.97 -4.37
CA VAL A 600 -17.96 -0.31 -5.29
C VAL A 600 -18.74 -1.38 -6.03
N GLN A 601 -20.06 -1.29 -5.98
CA GLN A 601 -20.94 -2.08 -6.83
C GLN A 601 -21.70 -1.20 -7.81
N PHE A 602 -21.41 -1.36 -9.10
CA PHE A 602 -22.19 -0.76 -10.17
C PHE A 602 -23.42 -1.63 -10.44
N ALA A 603 -24.60 -1.03 -10.54
CA ALA A 603 -25.82 -1.71 -10.95
C ALA A 603 -26.54 -0.91 -12.03
N ASN A 604 -26.89 -1.61 -13.13
CA ASN A 604 -27.65 -1.07 -14.24
C ASN A 604 -29.04 -1.72 -14.28
N GLU A 605 -30.08 -0.92 -14.04
CA GLU A 605 -31.47 -1.40 -13.93
C GLU A 605 -32.13 -1.70 -15.30
N ASP A 606 -31.60 -1.18 -16.42
CA ASP A 606 -32.16 -1.37 -17.77
C ASP A 606 -31.00 -1.44 -18.80
N SER A 607 -31.12 -2.22 -19.88
CA SER A 607 -30.04 -2.49 -20.87
C SER A 607 -29.51 -1.28 -21.68
N ALA A 608 -29.67 -0.04 -21.19
CA ALA A 608 -29.04 1.16 -21.69
C ALA A 608 -27.72 1.38 -20.94
N HIS A 609 -26.63 1.36 -21.68
CA HIS A 609 -25.24 1.69 -21.33
C HIS A 609 -25.02 2.34 -19.96
N TYR A 610 -24.20 1.71 -19.11
CA TYR A 610 -23.54 2.44 -18.03
C TYR A 610 -22.61 3.45 -18.71
N ASP A 611 -22.95 4.73 -18.67
CA ASP A 611 -22.29 5.82 -19.41
C ASP A 611 -21.89 6.95 -18.44
N ALA A 612 -21.36 6.55 -17.28
CA ALA A 612 -20.96 7.47 -16.24
C ALA A 612 -19.60 7.09 -15.67
N ASP A 613 -18.57 7.80 -16.10
CA ASP A 613 -17.22 7.66 -15.57
C ASP A 613 -17.29 8.02 -14.07
N THR A 614 -16.91 7.07 -13.23
CA THR A 614 -16.90 7.25 -11.78
C THR A 614 -15.47 7.49 -11.32
N TYR A 615 -15.22 8.35 -10.35
CA TYR A 615 -13.88 8.69 -9.92
C TYR A 615 -13.74 8.63 -8.40
N LEU A 616 -12.65 8.05 -7.92
CA LEU A 616 -12.22 8.12 -6.53
C LEU A 616 -11.14 9.18 -6.36
N ALA A 617 -11.33 10.12 -5.44
CA ALA A 617 -10.37 11.17 -5.16
C ALA A 617 -10.24 11.47 -3.66
N LEU A 618 -9.07 11.98 -3.28
CA LEU A 618 -8.90 12.77 -2.06
C LEU A 618 -8.68 14.22 -2.43
N GLU A 619 -9.47 15.09 -1.80
CA GLU A 619 -9.29 16.53 -1.92
C GLU A 619 -8.54 17.03 -0.68
N PHE A 620 -7.50 17.83 -0.91
CA PHE A 620 -6.64 18.44 0.08
C PHE A 620 -6.84 19.95 0.09
N TYR A 621 -6.91 20.53 1.28
CA TYR A 621 -7.35 21.90 1.51
C TYR A 621 -6.36 22.69 2.35
N GLY A 622 -6.27 23.99 2.04
CA GLY A 622 -5.55 24.97 2.85
C GLY A 622 -6.33 25.34 4.12
N ALA A 623 -5.87 26.36 4.82
CA ALA A 623 -6.49 26.81 6.06
C ALA A 623 -7.87 27.48 5.86
N ASP A 624 -8.17 27.93 4.64
CA ASP A 624 -9.43 28.59 4.24
C ASP A 624 -10.49 27.64 3.67
N ASP A 625 -10.24 26.33 3.66
CA ASP A 625 -11.06 25.34 2.96
C ASP A 625 -11.10 25.56 1.42
N GLU A 626 -10.11 26.25 0.84
CA GLU A 626 -9.86 26.24 -0.61
C GLU A 626 -9.03 25.02 -1.03
N THR A 627 -9.40 24.42 -2.15
CA THR A 627 -8.78 23.19 -2.65
C THR A 627 -7.36 23.46 -3.13
N LEU A 628 -6.36 22.84 -2.49
CA LEU A 628 -4.96 22.85 -2.96
C LEU A 628 -4.78 21.85 -4.09
N ALA A 629 -5.31 20.66 -3.88
CA ALA A 629 -5.27 19.59 -4.84
C ALA A 629 -6.51 18.73 -4.71
N SER A 630 -6.97 18.24 -5.85
CA SER A 630 -7.96 17.18 -5.95
C SER A 630 -7.26 16.02 -6.65
N ILE A 631 -6.61 15.17 -5.87
CA ILE A 631 -5.74 14.13 -6.42
C ILE A 631 -6.60 12.86 -6.61
N SER A 632 -6.75 12.42 -7.86
CA SER A 632 -7.16 11.07 -8.22
C SER A 632 -5.92 10.19 -8.40
N LEU A 633 -6.10 8.88 -8.48
CA LEU A 633 -5.01 7.91 -8.45
C LEU A 633 -3.94 8.02 -9.55
N GLN A 634 -4.15 8.83 -10.60
CA GLN A 634 -3.23 8.95 -11.74
C GLN A 634 -3.14 10.38 -12.37
N ASP A 635 -3.03 11.44 -11.56
CA ASP A 635 -2.78 12.86 -12.01
C ASP A 635 -3.77 13.44 -13.06
N SER A 636 -4.85 12.73 -13.31
CA SER A 636 -6.04 13.11 -14.05
C SER A 636 -7.11 12.11 -13.63
N GLU A 637 -8.36 12.53 -13.60
CA GLU A 637 -9.51 11.78 -13.12
C GLU A 637 -9.42 10.29 -13.56
N THR A 638 -9.22 9.35 -12.62
CA THR A 638 -9.08 7.91 -12.92
C THR A 638 -10.45 7.25 -12.86
N GLU A 639 -10.95 6.86 -14.02
CA GLU A 639 -12.21 6.15 -14.13
C GLU A 639 -12.16 4.87 -13.30
N ILE A 640 -13.18 4.67 -12.46
CA ILE A 640 -13.39 3.41 -11.78
C ILE A 640 -13.91 2.46 -12.83
N ASP A 641 -12.98 1.71 -13.39
CA ASP A 641 -13.33 0.60 -14.25
C ASP A 641 -13.97 -0.51 -13.39
N PRO A 642 -15.16 -1.01 -13.77
CA PRO A 642 -15.72 -2.20 -13.18
C PRO A 642 -14.67 -3.33 -13.26
N ALA A 643 -14.46 -4.06 -12.15
CA ALA A 643 -13.48 -5.15 -12.13
C ALA A 643 -13.67 -6.06 -13.36
N PHE A 644 -12.58 -6.27 -14.11
CA PHE A 644 -12.51 -6.83 -15.47
C PHE A 644 -13.20 -8.19 -15.72
N ALA A 645 -13.88 -8.81 -14.76
CA ALA A 645 -14.62 -10.05 -14.98
C ALA A 645 -15.63 -10.38 -13.88
N VAL A 646 -16.93 -10.16 -14.13
CA VAL A 646 -18.02 -11.03 -13.63
C VAL A 646 -19.17 -11.04 -14.65
N LYS A 647 -19.40 -12.16 -15.36
CA LYS A 647 -20.55 -12.33 -16.29
C LYS A 647 -21.47 -13.50 -15.95
N ARG A 648 -22.75 -13.33 -16.29
CA ARG A 648 -23.92 -14.14 -15.88
C ARG A 648 -24.16 -15.45 -16.65
N ASP A 649 -23.59 -15.67 -17.84
CA ASP A 649 -24.07 -16.75 -18.74
C ASP A 649 -23.00 -17.55 -19.52
N GLY A 650 -21.72 -17.41 -19.17
CA GLY A 650 -20.67 -18.35 -19.58
C GLY A 650 -20.14 -18.21 -21.00
N PHE A 651 -20.35 -17.08 -21.69
CA PHE A 651 -19.63 -16.72 -22.93
C PHE A 651 -19.35 -15.20 -23.01
N GLU A 652 -18.12 -14.84 -23.41
CA GLU A 652 -17.31 -13.67 -23.01
C GLU A 652 -17.66 -12.25 -23.51
N SER A 653 -17.25 -11.22 -22.74
CA SER A 653 -16.45 -10.07 -23.24
C SER A 653 -15.74 -9.29 -22.13
N SER A 654 -14.47 -8.92 -22.33
CA SER A 654 -13.64 -8.08 -21.45
C SER A 654 -13.31 -6.71 -22.07
N VAL A 655 -14.23 -6.16 -22.86
CA VAL A 655 -14.12 -4.79 -23.38
C VAL A 655 -15.31 -4.03 -22.85
N ASP A 656 -15.04 -2.90 -22.20
CA ASP A 656 -16.06 -1.96 -21.76
C ASP A 656 -17.09 -1.68 -22.90
N GLY A 657 -18.37 -1.68 -22.55
CA GLY A 657 -19.48 -1.48 -23.48
C GLY A 657 -19.77 -2.58 -24.51
N SER A 658 -19.10 -3.75 -24.48
CA SER A 658 -19.28 -4.78 -25.53
C SER A 658 -20.39 -5.83 -25.28
N ASP A 659 -21.02 -5.84 -24.09
CA ASP A 659 -22.23 -6.63 -23.81
C ASP A 659 -23.31 -5.78 -23.10
N PRO A 660 -24.46 -5.54 -23.73
CA PRO A 660 -25.56 -4.75 -23.16
C PRO A 660 -26.31 -5.45 -22.02
N ASN A 661 -25.86 -6.61 -21.53
CA ASN A 661 -26.52 -7.40 -20.48
C ASN A 661 -25.79 -7.44 -19.14
N ASP A 662 -24.66 -6.75 -18.98
CA ASP A 662 -23.97 -6.68 -17.70
C ASP A 662 -24.68 -5.69 -16.76
N THR A 663 -25.38 -6.23 -15.76
CA THR A 663 -26.27 -5.44 -14.90
C THR A 663 -25.70 -5.18 -13.52
N VAL A 664 -24.65 -5.88 -13.07
CA VAL A 664 -24.02 -5.67 -11.75
C VAL A 664 -22.53 -6.02 -11.75
N TYR A 665 -21.67 -5.11 -11.31
CA TYR A 665 -20.23 -5.34 -11.12
C TYR A 665 -19.81 -4.99 -9.70
N ARG A 666 -18.88 -5.74 -9.10
CA ARG A 666 -18.26 -5.40 -7.81
C ARG A 666 -16.76 -5.28 -7.97
N THR A 667 -16.19 -4.18 -7.49
CA THR A 667 -14.75 -3.99 -7.43
C THR A 667 -14.35 -3.50 -6.05
N TYR A 668 -13.17 -3.91 -5.59
CA TYR A 668 -12.51 -3.26 -4.48
C TYR A 668 -11.52 -2.27 -5.05
N LEU A 669 -11.63 -1.02 -4.61
CA LEU A 669 -10.73 0.03 -5.02
C LEU A 669 -9.96 0.51 -3.84
N SER A 670 -8.69 0.77 -4.08
CA SER A 670 -7.84 1.44 -3.13
C SER A 670 -7.09 2.54 -3.84
N GLY A 671 -6.74 3.58 -3.09
CA GLY A 671 -5.86 4.61 -3.59
C GLY A 671 -5.02 5.19 -2.48
N ARG A 672 -3.75 5.42 -2.79
CA ARG A 672 -2.80 6.08 -1.89
C ARG A 672 -2.51 7.48 -2.42
N PHE A 673 -2.53 8.45 -1.51
CA PHE A 673 -2.38 9.86 -1.83
C PHE A 673 -1.47 10.50 -0.80
N VAL A 674 -0.63 11.44 -1.21
CA VAL A 674 0.26 12.18 -0.33
C VAL A 674 -0.21 13.63 -0.30
N ALA A 675 -0.39 14.17 0.91
CA ALA A 675 -0.84 15.55 1.08
C ALA A 675 0.19 16.54 0.50
N PRO A 676 -0.20 17.43 -0.42
CA PRO A 676 0.69 18.46 -0.96
C PRO A 676 1.07 19.50 0.10
N GLU A 677 2.07 20.32 -0.22
CA GLU A 677 2.55 21.41 0.63
C GLU A 677 1.43 22.38 1.03
N GLY A 678 1.36 22.71 2.33
CA GLY A 678 0.37 23.62 2.90
C GLY A 678 -0.98 22.98 3.28
N THR A 679 -1.12 21.65 3.16
CA THR A 679 -2.35 20.93 3.49
C THR A 679 -2.69 20.99 4.98
N ARG A 680 -3.93 21.35 5.29
CA ARG A 680 -4.50 21.41 6.64
C ARG A 680 -5.70 20.49 6.84
N PHE A 681 -6.46 20.24 5.78
CA PHE A 681 -7.59 19.31 5.81
C PHE A 681 -7.57 18.37 4.60
N VAL A 682 -8.14 17.18 4.78
CA VAL A 682 -8.31 16.15 3.74
C VAL A 682 -9.74 15.62 3.78
N ARG A 683 -10.34 15.30 2.62
CA ARG A 683 -11.65 14.63 2.57
C ARG A 683 -11.78 13.62 1.43
N PRO A 684 -12.51 12.51 1.65
CA PRO A 684 -12.89 11.57 0.58
C PRO A 684 -13.91 12.21 -0.35
N VAL A 685 -13.71 12.02 -1.65
CA VAL A 685 -14.67 12.41 -2.68
C VAL A 685 -14.84 11.30 -3.70
N ILE A 686 -16.09 10.99 -3.99
CA ILE A 686 -16.50 10.09 -5.07
C ILE A 686 -17.26 10.93 -6.07
N ARG A 687 -16.74 11.04 -7.29
CA ARG A 687 -17.32 11.87 -8.36
C ARG A 687 -17.83 11.00 -9.49
N PHE A 688 -18.71 11.60 -10.29
CA PHE A 688 -19.28 11.00 -11.48
C PHE A 688 -19.35 12.07 -12.56
N ASP A 689 -18.88 11.75 -13.77
CA ASP A 689 -19.01 12.57 -14.97
C ASP A 689 -19.70 11.78 -16.09
N GLY A 690 -19.99 12.44 -17.22
CA GLY A 690 -20.58 11.78 -18.39
C GLY A 690 -22.06 11.40 -18.29
N VAL A 691 -22.66 11.41 -17.09
CA VAL A 691 -24.00 10.82 -16.83
C VAL A 691 -25.08 11.28 -17.84
N GLU A 692 -25.64 10.33 -18.60
CA GLU A 692 -26.71 10.61 -19.57
C GLU A 692 -28.01 11.14 -18.92
N SER A 693 -28.74 11.96 -19.68
CA SER A 693 -30.05 12.50 -19.28
C SER A 693 -31.08 11.39 -19.05
N GLY A 694 -31.57 11.23 -17.82
CA GLY A 694 -32.55 10.22 -17.42
C GLY A 694 -31.97 8.90 -16.90
N SER A 695 -30.66 8.84 -16.60
CA SER A 695 -30.02 7.68 -15.98
C SER A 695 -30.68 7.31 -14.64
N ASN A 696 -30.82 6.00 -14.39
CA ASN A 696 -31.23 5.42 -13.11
C ASN A 696 -30.14 4.48 -12.56
N ASN A 697 -28.88 4.62 -13.02
CA ASN A 697 -27.78 3.75 -12.59
C ASN A 697 -27.50 3.94 -11.10
N VAL A 698 -27.23 2.84 -10.41
CA VAL A 698 -26.94 2.82 -8.97
C VAL A 698 -25.47 2.46 -8.77
N VAL A 699 -24.79 3.23 -7.93
CA VAL A 699 -23.45 2.90 -7.44
C VAL A 699 -23.57 2.67 -5.94
N ASN A 700 -23.37 1.43 -5.53
CA ASN A 700 -23.35 1.09 -4.11
C ASN A 700 -21.93 1.24 -3.60
N LEU A 701 -21.80 1.87 -2.44
CA LEU A 701 -20.52 2.15 -1.81
C LEU A 701 -20.52 1.46 -0.47
N ASP A 702 -19.56 0.59 -0.26
CA ASP A 702 -19.45 -0.20 0.95
C ASP A 702 -18.00 -0.17 1.46
N ASN A 703 -17.81 -0.39 2.75
CA ASN A 703 -16.51 -0.49 3.41
C ASN A 703 -15.58 0.71 3.12
N VAL A 704 -16.13 1.92 2.97
CA VAL A 704 -15.36 3.14 2.74
C VAL A 704 -14.44 3.40 3.92
N ARG A 705 -13.15 3.38 3.64
CA ARG A 705 -12.12 3.53 4.64
C ARG A 705 -11.09 4.53 4.19
N LEU A 706 -10.92 5.58 4.98
CA LEU A 706 -9.81 6.50 4.89
C LEU A 706 -8.94 6.29 6.12
N GLN A 707 -7.66 6.08 5.90
CA GLN A 707 -6.70 5.96 6.99
C GLN A 707 -5.38 6.60 6.60
N GLU A 708 -4.67 7.12 7.60
CA GLU A 708 -3.26 7.47 7.43
C GLU A 708 -2.44 6.19 7.22
N VAL A 709 -1.66 6.23 6.15
CA VAL A 709 -0.67 5.22 5.81
C VAL A 709 0.65 5.92 5.61
N HIS A 710 1.67 5.13 5.34
CA HIS A 710 2.91 5.68 4.85
C HIS A 710 3.24 4.97 3.54
N PRO A 711 3.74 5.68 2.54
CA PRO A 711 4.01 5.10 1.24
C PRO A 711 5.08 4.02 1.38
N GLU A 712 4.97 3.04 0.49
CA GLU A 712 6.03 2.05 0.32
C GLU A 712 7.27 2.72 -0.25
N ALA A 713 8.44 2.18 0.11
CA ALA A 713 9.69 2.65 -0.42
C ALA A 713 9.76 2.35 -1.91
N THR A 714 10.00 3.36 -2.73
CA THR A 714 10.36 3.23 -4.15
C THR A 714 11.86 3.43 -4.33
N ALA A 715 12.67 2.89 -3.41
CA ALA A 715 14.09 3.21 -3.27
C ALA A 715 14.87 2.00 -2.76
N ARG A 716 16.19 2.14 -2.55
CA ARG A 716 16.94 1.12 -1.80
C ARG A 716 16.51 1.12 -0.33
N VAL A 717 16.23 -0.08 0.19
CA VAL A 717 15.66 -0.30 1.51
C VAL A 717 16.66 -1.01 2.40
N TRP A 718 16.84 -0.52 3.62
CA TRP A 718 17.60 -1.22 4.64
C TRP A 718 16.94 -2.57 4.95
N ASN A 719 17.70 -3.64 4.79
CA ASN A 719 17.25 -5.02 4.90
C ASN A 719 17.84 -5.75 6.13
N ALA A 720 18.93 -5.22 6.71
CA ALA A 720 19.51 -5.85 7.89
C ALA A 720 18.56 -5.71 9.09
N GLU A 721 18.30 -6.83 9.77
CA GLU A 721 17.37 -6.91 10.91
C GLU A 721 17.89 -6.23 12.20
N GLY A 722 19.05 -5.58 12.11
CA GLY A 722 19.66 -4.88 13.22
C GLY A 722 20.72 -3.89 12.75
N SER A 723 21.76 -3.72 13.56
CA SER A 723 22.87 -2.82 13.24
C SER A 723 23.72 -3.35 12.09
N GLY A 724 24.22 -2.46 11.23
CA GLY A 724 25.03 -2.80 10.06
C GLY A 724 25.89 -1.65 9.56
N ASP A 725 26.58 -1.87 8.45
CA ASP A 725 27.39 -0.86 7.76
C ASP A 725 26.62 -0.35 6.54
N TRP A 726 26.54 0.98 6.36
CA TRP A 726 25.92 1.59 5.19
C TRP A 726 26.52 1.07 3.88
N SER A 727 27.83 0.83 3.85
CA SER A 727 28.55 0.37 2.66
C SER A 727 28.47 -1.13 2.39
N GLY A 728 27.82 -1.90 3.26
CA GLY A 728 27.61 -3.33 3.04
C GLY A 728 26.37 -3.56 2.15
N ASP A 729 26.57 -4.00 0.92
CA ASP A 729 25.48 -4.22 -0.06
C ASP A 729 24.45 -5.27 0.40
N ASP A 730 24.85 -6.24 1.21
CA ASP A 730 23.93 -7.24 1.80
C ASP A 730 22.95 -6.62 2.82
N ASN A 731 23.26 -5.44 3.36
CA ASN A 731 22.37 -4.71 4.26
C ASN A 731 21.27 -3.95 3.51
N TRP A 732 21.30 -3.92 2.18
CA TRP A 732 20.35 -3.23 1.34
C TRP A 732 19.64 -4.19 0.41
N THR A 733 18.38 -3.86 0.11
CA THR A 733 17.67 -4.36 -1.07
C THR A 733 17.42 -3.20 -2.00
N ASN A 734 17.77 -3.33 -3.28
CA ASN A 734 17.68 -2.23 -4.22
C ASN A 734 16.37 -2.27 -5.02
N HIS A 735 15.96 -1.09 -5.48
CA HIS A 735 14.87 -0.94 -6.41
C HIS A 735 15.30 -1.35 -7.81
N ALA A 736 14.35 -1.87 -8.59
CA ALA A 736 14.53 -2.29 -9.98
C ALA A 736 14.90 -1.14 -10.94
N LYS A 737 14.67 0.11 -10.55
CA LYS A 737 15.15 1.31 -11.27
C LYS A 737 16.39 1.86 -10.58
N VAL A 738 17.44 2.15 -11.35
CA VAL A 738 18.76 2.56 -10.81
C VAL A 738 18.71 3.92 -10.12
N ASP A 739 17.99 4.89 -10.71
CA ASP A 739 17.82 6.25 -10.20
C ASP A 739 17.17 6.28 -8.81
N ASN A 740 16.18 5.40 -8.59
CA ASN A 740 15.50 5.22 -7.31
C ASN A 740 16.46 4.81 -6.16
N ASN A 741 17.63 4.23 -6.46
CA ASN A 741 18.59 3.80 -5.44
C ASN A 741 19.46 4.93 -4.87
N ALA A 742 19.33 6.17 -5.38
CA ALA A 742 19.97 7.35 -4.78
C ALA A 742 19.36 7.74 -3.42
N TRP A 743 18.13 7.27 -3.13
CA TRP A 743 17.40 7.51 -1.89
C TRP A 743 17.59 6.35 -0.91
N ALA A 744 17.79 6.63 0.37
CA ALA A 744 17.93 5.61 1.40
C ALA A 744 16.66 5.48 2.24
N TYR A 745 16.09 4.28 2.32
CA TYR A 745 14.89 4.03 3.09
C TYR A 745 15.13 3.10 4.28
N PHE A 746 14.83 3.59 5.47
CA PHE A 746 14.97 2.89 6.75
C PHE A 746 13.60 2.46 7.27
N GLY A 747 13.17 1.25 6.92
CA GLY A 747 11.85 0.71 7.27
C GLY A 747 11.85 -0.17 8.54
N ASN A 748 10.81 -0.98 8.73
CA ASN A 748 10.69 -1.90 9.86
C ASN A 748 11.52 -3.19 9.73
N ALA A 749 12.70 -3.13 9.13
CA ALA A 749 13.63 -4.27 9.17
C ALA A 749 14.10 -4.54 10.61
N ILE A 750 14.22 -3.50 11.44
CA ILE A 750 14.68 -3.60 12.83
C ILE A 750 13.52 -3.75 13.82
N ASP A 751 13.74 -4.56 14.86
CA ASP A 751 12.79 -4.80 15.96
C ASP A 751 13.15 -4.07 17.27
N GLN A 752 14.26 -3.33 17.25
CA GLN A 752 14.80 -2.53 18.34
C GLN A 752 15.73 -1.45 17.78
N ALA A 753 16.05 -0.44 18.61
CA ALA A 753 16.97 0.62 18.23
C ALA A 753 18.29 0.07 17.66
N SER A 754 18.70 0.55 16.49
CA SER A 754 19.79 -0.02 15.70
C SER A 754 20.68 1.04 15.08
N THR A 755 21.98 0.74 15.04
CA THR A 755 22.99 1.60 14.45
C THR A 755 23.26 1.25 12.99
N VAL A 756 23.21 2.25 12.12
CA VAL A 756 23.76 2.19 10.76
C VAL A 756 25.09 2.92 10.75
N THR A 757 26.17 2.17 10.53
CA THR A 757 27.53 2.71 10.59
C THR A 757 27.88 3.41 9.27
N ILE A 758 28.24 4.68 9.33
CA ILE A 758 28.78 5.46 8.21
C ILE A 758 30.28 5.70 8.49
N ALA A 759 31.13 4.88 7.86
CA ALA A 759 32.57 4.89 8.11
C ALA A 759 33.37 5.91 7.28
N SER A 760 32.81 6.37 6.16
CA SER A 760 33.40 7.36 5.24
C SER A 760 32.34 8.38 4.82
N THR A 761 32.73 9.39 4.03
CA THR A 761 31.75 10.26 3.36
C THR A 761 30.83 9.41 2.49
N THR A 762 29.52 9.53 2.71
CA THR A 762 28.46 8.81 2.02
C THR A 762 27.46 9.80 1.46
N TYR A 763 27.05 9.61 0.21
CA TYR A 763 26.02 10.41 -0.44
C TYR A 763 24.67 9.69 -0.45
N ALA A 764 23.60 10.42 -0.13
CA ALA A 764 22.22 10.02 -0.38
C ALA A 764 21.42 11.27 -0.77
N GLN A 765 20.75 11.23 -1.92
CA GLN A 765 19.95 12.38 -2.39
C GLN A 765 18.83 12.70 -1.39
N GLY A 766 18.18 11.67 -0.86
CA GLY A 766 17.24 11.78 0.24
C GLY A 766 17.29 10.57 1.17
N VAL A 767 16.71 10.75 2.35
CA VAL A 767 16.67 9.74 3.41
C VAL A 767 15.26 9.69 3.99
N THR A 768 14.68 8.50 4.11
CA THR A 768 13.36 8.33 4.72
C THR A 768 13.44 7.35 5.87
N PHE A 769 13.00 7.77 7.05
CA PHE A 769 12.82 6.93 8.21
C PHE A 769 11.35 6.56 8.38
N PHE A 770 11.12 5.26 8.51
CA PHE A 770 9.81 4.67 8.61
C PHE A 770 9.81 3.46 9.54
N SER A 771 10.17 3.69 10.79
CA SER A 771 10.08 2.66 11.82
C SER A 771 9.64 3.21 13.15
N ASP A 772 8.87 2.42 13.90
CA ASP A 772 8.60 2.69 15.32
C ASP A 772 9.88 2.62 16.17
N HIS A 773 10.94 1.98 15.66
CA HIS A 773 12.22 1.82 16.33
C HIS A 773 13.27 2.80 15.81
N GLU A 774 14.11 3.31 16.71
CA GLU A 774 15.15 4.29 16.37
C GLU A 774 16.21 3.67 15.45
N TYR A 775 16.33 4.23 14.25
CA TYR A 775 17.57 4.20 13.49
C TYR A 775 18.50 5.31 13.95
N GLN A 776 19.74 4.93 14.23
CA GLN A 776 20.83 5.85 14.52
C GLN A 776 21.90 5.75 13.42
N LEU A 777 22.00 6.78 12.58
CA LEU A 777 23.10 6.89 11.60
C LEU A 777 24.32 7.45 12.32
N GLN A 778 25.37 6.65 12.54
CA GLN A 778 26.55 7.07 13.31
C GLN A 778 27.85 6.58 12.69
N GLY A 779 28.98 7.19 13.02
CA GLY A 779 30.29 6.68 12.62
C GLY A 779 31.34 7.77 12.54
N SER A 780 32.49 7.44 11.95
CA SER A 780 33.58 8.39 11.73
C SER A 780 33.49 9.13 10.39
N GLY A 781 32.51 8.79 9.57
CA GLY A 781 32.27 9.38 8.26
C GLY A 781 31.40 10.64 8.31
N GLN A 782 30.85 11.00 7.16
CA GLN A 782 29.99 12.17 6.96
C GLN A 782 28.83 11.77 6.05
N LEU A 783 27.63 12.31 6.29
CA LEU A 783 26.52 12.21 5.34
C LEU A 783 26.47 13.47 4.47
N THR A 784 26.44 13.29 3.16
CA THR A 784 26.18 14.37 2.20
C THR A 784 24.84 14.14 1.53
N THR A 785 23.99 15.17 1.51
CA THR A 785 22.62 15.06 0.99
C THR A 785 22.16 16.34 0.29
N GLY A 786 21.03 16.27 -0.42
CA GLY A 786 20.60 17.31 -1.35
C GLY A 786 21.10 17.07 -2.78
N HIS A 787 20.46 17.75 -3.73
CA HIS A 787 20.86 17.76 -5.14
C HIS A 787 20.77 19.18 -5.70
N PRO A 788 21.68 19.62 -6.58
CA PRO A 788 21.72 21.01 -7.05
C PRO A 788 20.49 21.48 -7.84
N THR A 789 19.75 20.54 -8.47
CA THR A 789 18.64 20.85 -9.38
C THR A 789 17.40 19.98 -9.20
N GLU A 790 17.46 18.97 -8.34
CA GLU A 790 16.36 18.02 -8.15
C GLU A 790 15.90 18.09 -6.70
N SER A 791 14.61 17.83 -6.49
CA SER A 791 14.04 17.76 -5.14
C SER A 791 14.77 16.70 -4.31
N SER A 792 14.95 17.01 -3.04
CA SER A 792 15.67 16.19 -2.08
C SER A 792 14.98 16.35 -0.73
N ALA A 793 14.83 15.26 0.01
CA ALA A 793 14.17 15.32 1.31
C ALA A 793 14.80 14.40 2.35
N ILE A 794 14.67 14.81 3.61
CA ILE A 794 14.94 13.98 4.78
C ILE A 794 13.62 13.84 5.54
N ASP A 795 13.03 12.65 5.46
CA ASP A 795 11.73 12.37 6.02
C ASP A 795 11.85 11.55 7.31
N ALA A 796 11.19 11.99 8.38
CA ALA A 796 10.85 11.14 9.51
C ALA A 796 9.33 10.96 9.53
N ARG A 797 8.88 9.79 9.03
CA ARG A 797 7.45 9.52 8.81
C ARG A 797 6.75 8.92 10.03
N MET A 798 7.51 8.30 10.92
CA MET A 798 7.06 7.76 12.19
C MET A 798 8.28 7.62 13.11
N GLY A 799 8.06 7.33 14.39
CA GLY A 799 9.15 7.05 15.33
C GLY A 799 10.02 8.27 15.65
N SER A 800 11.13 8.00 16.35
CA SER A 800 12.12 9.02 16.70
C SER A 800 13.48 8.54 16.24
N HIS A 801 14.11 9.30 15.35
CA HIS A 801 15.31 8.90 14.62
C HIS A 801 16.46 9.88 14.82
N ARG A 802 17.69 9.41 14.58
CA ARG A 802 18.89 10.18 14.88
C ARG A 802 19.94 10.07 13.78
N ILE A 803 20.52 11.21 13.44
CA ILE A 803 21.69 11.35 12.57
C ILE A 803 22.83 11.94 13.42
N SER A 804 23.74 11.05 13.81
CA SER A 804 24.90 11.30 14.69
C SER A 804 26.23 11.44 13.95
N VAL A 805 26.20 11.51 12.62
CA VAL A 805 27.35 11.92 11.81
C VAL A 805 27.18 13.37 11.37
N ASP A 806 28.29 14.07 11.17
CA ASP A 806 28.29 15.37 10.51
C ASP A 806 27.51 15.24 9.18
N THR A 807 26.55 16.14 8.97
CA THR A 807 25.75 16.17 7.74
C THR A 807 25.97 17.49 7.02
N SER A 808 26.20 17.44 5.70
CA SER A 808 26.41 18.63 4.87
C SER A 808 25.48 18.63 3.65
N LEU A 809 24.87 19.77 3.35
CA LEU A 809 24.05 19.92 2.15
C LEU A 809 24.89 20.26 0.90
N VAL A 810 24.49 19.69 -0.24
CA VAL A 810 24.99 20.06 -1.58
C VAL A 810 23.90 20.62 -2.51
N GLY A 811 22.71 20.82 -1.96
CA GLY A 811 21.53 21.43 -2.56
C GLY A 811 20.46 21.66 -1.49
N SER A 812 19.44 22.46 -1.79
CA SER A 812 18.34 22.70 -0.84
C SER A 812 17.55 21.41 -0.57
N VAL A 813 17.06 21.26 0.66
CA VAL A 813 16.35 20.05 1.12
C VAL A 813 15.08 20.38 1.86
N ASP A 814 14.06 19.54 1.66
CA ASP A 814 12.88 19.52 2.51
C ASP A 814 13.15 18.57 3.69
N VAL A 815 12.98 19.04 4.92
CA VAL A 815 13.02 18.19 6.11
C VAL A 815 11.61 18.02 6.60
N GLN A 816 11.02 16.88 6.27
CA GLN A 816 9.63 16.56 6.61
C GLN A 816 9.58 15.66 7.83
N VAL A 817 8.99 16.15 8.91
CA VAL A 817 8.76 15.35 10.11
C VAL A 817 7.26 15.28 10.33
N LEU A 818 6.67 14.09 10.13
CA LEU A 818 5.23 13.90 10.21
C LEU A 818 4.72 13.99 11.66
N PRO A 819 3.41 14.25 11.88
CA PRO A 819 2.85 14.33 13.23
C PRO A 819 3.19 13.10 14.09
N GLY A 820 3.70 13.34 15.31
CA GLY A 820 4.11 12.29 16.25
C GLY A 820 5.50 11.68 16.00
N ALA A 821 6.19 12.07 14.93
CA ALA A 821 7.58 11.69 14.68
C ALA A 821 8.58 12.75 15.19
N SER A 822 9.84 12.35 15.35
CA SER A 822 10.95 13.29 15.58
C SER A 822 12.23 12.88 14.83
N LEU A 823 13.02 13.88 14.44
CA LEU A 823 14.33 13.69 13.83
C LEU A 823 15.36 14.56 14.53
N VAL A 824 16.45 13.93 14.99
CA VAL A 824 17.52 14.60 15.73
C VAL A 824 18.82 14.57 14.92
N PHE A 825 19.43 15.73 14.72
CA PHE A 825 20.81 15.87 14.27
C PHE A 825 21.70 16.18 15.48
N ASP A 826 22.45 15.19 15.95
CA ASP A 826 23.39 15.37 17.07
C ASP A 826 24.87 15.19 16.66
N GLY A 827 25.12 14.91 15.38
CA GLY A 827 26.44 15.06 14.75
C GLY A 827 26.71 16.47 14.23
N GLY A 828 25.67 17.28 14.01
CA GLY A 828 25.75 18.58 13.34
C GLY A 828 25.15 18.55 11.93
N LEU A 829 24.56 19.66 11.52
CA LEU A 829 23.99 19.88 10.19
C LEU A 829 24.50 21.23 9.66
N ASP A 830 25.26 21.17 8.57
CA ASP A 830 25.75 22.33 7.84
C ASP A 830 24.94 22.51 6.55
N LEU A 831 24.18 23.61 6.47
CA LEU A 831 23.40 23.96 5.27
C LEU A 831 24.31 24.40 4.11
N ASN A 832 25.55 24.84 4.39
CA ASN A 832 26.53 25.23 3.39
C ASN A 832 25.99 26.26 2.37
N GLY A 833 25.16 27.19 2.85
CA GLY A 833 24.52 28.23 2.02
C GLY A 833 23.31 27.78 1.21
N HIS A 834 22.76 26.59 1.48
CA HIS A 834 21.54 26.07 0.87
C HIS A 834 20.31 26.24 1.77
N ASP A 835 19.12 26.02 1.21
CA ASP A 835 17.87 26.20 1.95
C ASP A 835 17.43 24.89 2.61
N LEU A 836 16.83 25.02 3.80
CA LEU A 836 16.11 23.95 4.49
C LEU A 836 14.65 24.36 4.64
N THR A 837 13.73 23.57 4.10
CA THR A 837 12.30 23.77 4.31
C THR A 837 11.77 22.75 5.31
N LYS A 838 11.33 23.21 6.49
CA LYS A 838 10.71 22.36 7.51
C LYS A 838 9.23 22.15 7.16
N LEU A 839 8.86 20.89 6.97
CA LEU A 839 7.48 20.46 6.70
C LEU A 839 6.97 19.51 7.79
N GLY A 840 5.65 19.42 7.93
CA GLY A 840 4.94 18.52 8.85
C GLY A 840 4.99 18.95 10.31
N ALA A 841 4.05 18.41 11.11
CA ALA A 841 3.86 18.81 12.51
C ALA A 841 4.81 18.14 13.54
N GLY A 842 5.77 17.33 13.11
CA GLY A 842 6.74 16.67 14.00
C GLY A 842 7.98 17.52 14.30
N LEU A 843 8.72 17.13 15.34
CA LEU A 843 9.89 17.86 15.85
C LEU A 843 11.16 17.60 15.03
N LEU A 844 11.80 18.66 14.57
CA LEU A 844 13.18 18.66 14.07
C LEU A 844 14.12 19.24 15.14
N ASP A 845 15.04 18.43 15.64
CA ASP A 845 16.01 18.83 16.66
C ASP A 845 17.40 19.02 16.05
N LEU A 846 17.87 20.26 16.03
CA LEU A 846 19.16 20.75 15.55
C LEU A 846 20.00 21.30 16.71
N SER A 847 19.87 20.70 17.90
CA SER A 847 20.46 21.23 19.13
C SER A 847 21.99 21.15 19.24
N VAL A 848 22.68 20.56 18.25
CA VAL A 848 24.14 20.38 18.26
C VAL A 848 24.71 20.73 16.89
N GLY A 849 25.72 21.61 16.84
CA GLY A 849 26.55 21.82 15.65
C GLY A 849 25.79 22.26 14.39
N PHE A 850 24.70 23.03 14.54
CA PHE A 850 23.94 23.55 13.41
C PHE A 850 24.59 24.82 12.83
N GLU A 851 24.83 24.83 11.51
CA GLU A 851 25.43 25.95 10.78
C GLU A 851 24.63 26.27 9.52
N MET A 852 24.32 27.55 9.27
CA MET A 852 23.56 27.96 8.08
C MET A 852 24.46 28.32 6.89
N GLY A 853 25.63 28.93 7.13
CA GLY A 853 26.54 29.33 6.05
C GLY A 853 25.89 30.33 5.08
N SER A 854 25.05 31.23 5.58
CA SER A 854 24.18 32.13 4.81
C SER A 854 23.05 31.46 4.01
N GLY A 855 22.68 30.23 4.36
CA GLY A 855 21.47 29.57 3.86
C GLY A 855 20.18 30.15 4.46
N GLN A 856 19.05 29.52 4.16
CA GLN A 856 17.73 29.94 4.64
C GLN A 856 16.96 28.77 5.30
N ILE A 857 16.27 29.03 6.41
CA ILE A 857 15.23 28.13 6.94
C ILE A 857 13.86 28.64 6.53
N ASN A 858 13.05 27.77 5.94
CA ASN A 858 11.63 28.01 5.67
C ASN A 858 10.78 27.14 6.60
N SER A 859 9.73 27.69 7.21
CA SER A 859 8.78 26.90 7.99
C SER A 859 7.38 27.48 7.88
N TYR A 860 6.38 26.63 7.77
CA TYR A 860 4.98 27.04 7.92
C TYR A 860 4.67 27.49 9.35
N THR A 861 3.68 28.37 9.50
CA THR A 861 3.14 28.76 10.80
C THR A 861 2.61 27.56 11.56
N THR A 862 2.96 27.50 12.85
CA THR A 862 2.51 26.50 13.82
C THR A 862 2.31 27.15 15.18
N LEU A 863 1.43 26.57 16.00
CA LEU A 863 1.20 27.04 17.38
C LEU A 863 2.30 26.61 18.36
N GLU A 864 3.06 25.57 18.01
CA GLU A 864 4.16 25.04 18.82
C GLU A 864 5.46 25.09 18.02
N ALA A 865 6.59 25.34 18.69
CA ALA A 865 7.91 25.32 18.06
C ALA A 865 8.28 23.91 17.60
N LEU A 866 8.35 23.71 16.28
CA LEU A 866 8.70 22.42 15.67
C LEU A 866 10.19 22.28 15.32
N ILE A 867 10.98 23.31 15.58
CA ILE A 867 12.44 23.32 15.39
C ILE A 867 13.08 23.63 16.73
N ALA A 868 13.98 22.77 17.20
CA ALA A 868 14.81 23.00 18.36
C ALA A 868 16.25 23.30 17.94
N ILE A 869 16.90 24.30 18.56
CA ILE A 869 18.29 24.68 18.26
C ILE A 869 19.16 24.82 19.51
N GLY A 870 20.46 24.61 19.30
CA GLY A 870 21.48 24.60 20.34
C GLY A 870 22.04 25.98 20.65
N SER A 871 22.72 26.11 21.78
CA SER A 871 23.44 27.36 22.13
C SER A 871 24.65 27.64 21.23
N ASP A 872 25.12 26.61 20.55
CA ASP A 872 26.23 26.59 19.59
C ASP A 872 25.79 26.76 18.13
N ALA A 873 24.48 26.88 17.87
CA ALA A 873 23.97 27.14 16.53
C ALA A 873 24.50 28.47 15.96
N VAL A 874 24.93 28.46 14.70
CA VAL A 874 25.34 29.64 13.94
C VAL A 874 24.17 30.04 13.04
N LEU A 875 23.54 31.17 13.34
CA LEU A 875 22.33 31.65 12.67
C LEU A 875 22.66 32.76 11.65
N ASP A 876 23.76 32.61 10.91
CA ASP A 876 24.31 33.59 9.97
C ASP A 876 23.59 33.62 8.60
N GLY A 877 22.29 33.35 8.61
CA GLY A 877 21.41 33.30 7.44
C GLY A 877 20.00 33.74 7.77
N ASP A 878 19.07 33.44 6.86
CA ASP A 878 17.72 33.99 6.89
C ASP A 878 16.68 32.97 7.40
N PHE A 879 15.63 33.45 8.07
CA PHE A 879 14.45 32.64 8.38
C PHE A 879 13.22 33.21 7.68
N GLN A 880 12.46 32.36 7.01
CA GLN A 880 11.19 32.71 6.37
C GLN A 880 10.03 31.95 7.01
N LEU A 881 9.06 32.72 7.52
CA LEU A 881 7.78 32.19 7.97
C LEU A 881 6.80 32.13 6.79
N LEU A 882 6.29 30.94 6.51
CA LEU A 882 5.33 30.66 5.44
C LEU A 882 3.91 30.58 6.01
N LEU A 883 2.94 31.11 5.26
CA LEU A 883 1.52 30.92 5.56
C LEU A 883 0.98 29.73 4.79
N ALA A 884 0.12 28.93 5.44
CA ALA A 884 -0.70 27.99 4.72
C ALA A 884 -1.54 28.75 3.68
N PRO A 885 -1.80 28.18 2.49
CA PRO A 885 -2.69 28.82 1.54
C PRO A 885 -4.02 29.15 2.21
N GLY A 886 -4.47 30.39 2.01
CA GLY A 886 -5.72 30.88 2.57
C GLY A 886 -5.69 31.35 4.01
N GLN A 887 -4.60 31.09 4.74
CA GLN A 887 -4.51 31.45 6.14
C GLN A 887 -4.60 32.97 6.31
N THR A 888 -5.64 33.40 7.03
CA THR A 888 -5.83 34.79 7.39
C THR A 888 -5.19 35.06 8.74
N LEU A 889 -4.34 36.08 8.77
CA LEU A 889 -3.67 36.54 9.96
C LEU A 889 -4.49 37.60 10.70
N GLU A 890 -4.78 37.37 11.97
CA GLU A 890 -5.60 38.23 12.83
C GLU A 890 -4.80 38.79 14.01
N LEU A 891 -5.32 39.88 14.60
CA LEU A 891 -4.74 40.48 15.81
C LEU A 891 -4.75 39.46 16.96
N GLY A 892 -3.58 39.23 17.56
CA GLY A 892 -3.39 38.29 18.66
C GLY A 892 -3.00 36.89 18.23
N ASP A 893 -2.87 36.60 16.92
CA ASP A 893 -2.28 35.35 16.47
C ASP A 893 -0.81 35.27 16.93
N THR A 894 -0.41 34.10 17.44
CA THR A 894 0.93 33.83 17.94
C THR A 894 1.51 32.59 17.27
N PHE A 895 2.77 32.66 16.85
CA PHE A 895 3.49 31.54 16.27
C PHE A 895 4.83 31.34 16.96
N GLU A 896 5.10 30.09 17.35
CA GLU A 896 6.38 29.70 17.93
C GLU A 896 7.30 29.22 16.80
N LEU A 897 8.36 29.96 16.50
CA LEU A 897 9.26 29.66 15.38
C LEU A 897 10.32 28.63 15.77
N LEU A 898 10.93 28.81 16.94
CA LEU A 898 12.02 27.98 17.44
C LEU A 898 11.94 27.79 18.95
N SER A 899 12.45 26.66 19.42
CA SER A 899 12.74 26.41 20.83
C SER A 899 14.24 26.26 21.09
N TYR A 900 14.70 26.71 22.25
CA TYR A 900 16.12 26.64 22.65
C TYR A 900 16.28 26.76 24.17
N ASN A 901 17.43 26.33 24.68
CA ASN A 901 17.80 26.56 26.09
C ASN A 901 18.43 27.95 26.30
N SER A 902 19.17 28.43 25.31
CA SER A 902 19.78 29.76 25.25
C SER A 902 20.28 30.03 23.84
N LEU A 903 20.16 31.25 23.35
CA LEU A 903 20.73 31.69 22.08
C LEU A 903 22.03 32.46 22.29
N SER A 904 23.01 32.22 21.42
CA SER A 904 24.23 33.03 21.33
C SER A 904 24.29 33.89 20.06
N ASP A 905 23.33 33.70 19.15
CA ASP A 905 23.24 34.33 17.83
C ASP A 905 21.78 34.60 17.46
N THR A 906 21.55 35.38 16.40
CA THR A 906 20.22 35.69 15.84
C THR A 906 20.29 35.65 14.31
N PHE A 907 19.17 35.36 13.64
CA PHE A 907 19.10 35.39 12.17
C PHE A 907 19.52 36.75 11.59
N ASP A 908 20.13 36.72 10.40
CA ASP A 908 20.46 37.93 9.62
C ASP A 908 19.18 38.68 9.23
N ASN A 909 18.16 37.97 8.74
CA ASN A 909 16.83 38.51 8.49
C ASN A 909 15.71 37.52 8.90
N LEU A 910 14.59 38.09 9.35
CA LEU A 910 13.32 37.38 9.52
C LEU A 910 12.34 37.85 8.44
N PHE A 911 12.05 37.00 7.46
CA PHE A 911 11.04 37.25 6.42
C PHE A 911 9.67 36.79 6.91
N LEU A 912 8.90 37.74 7.45
CA LEU A 912 7.55 37.50 7.95
C LEU A 912 6.49 37.87 6.89
N PRO A 913 5.34 37.19 6.86
CA PRO A 913 4.25 37.49 5.94
C PRO A 913 3.73 38.93 6.07
N SER A 914 3.21 39.49 4.98
CA SER A 914 2.58 40.82 5.01
C SER A 914 1.30 40.81 5.83
N LEU A 915 1.12 41.83 6.68
CA LEU A 915 -0.07 42.02 7.51
C LEU A 915 -1.03 43.04 6.90
N ALA A 916 -2.30 42.99 7.34
CA ALA A 916 -3.29 44.01 6.99
C ALA A 916 -2.94 45.39 7.58
N ASP A 917 -3.43 46.46 6.96
CA ASP A 917 -3.21 47.85 7.41
C ASP A 917 -3.61 48.03 8.89
N GLY A 918 -2.69 48.55 9.70
CA GLY A 918 -2.89 48.78 11.14
C GLY A 918 -2.41 47.64 12.05
N LEU A 919 -1.85 46.57 11.48
CA LEU A 919 -1.22 45.47 12.23
C LEU A 919 0.30 45.49 12.04
N ALA A 920 1.02 44.96 13.03
CA ALA A 920 2.47 44.79 13.01
C ALA A 920 2.87 43.46 13.66
N TRP A 921 4.04 42.93 13.29
CA TRP A 921 4.66 41.80 13.99
C TRP A 921 5.42 42.31 15.20
N ASP A 922 5.15 41.72 16.36
CA ASP A 922 6.04 41.77 17.52
C ASP A 922 6.91 40.51 17.51
N ILE A 923 8.22 40.67 17.71
CA ILE A 923 9.20 39.59 17.61
C ILE A 923 9.92 39.48 18.95
N ASP A 924 9.71 38.37 19.65
CA ASP A 924 10.31 38.12 20.96
C ASP A 924 11.33 36.97 20.90
N TYR A 925 12.61 37.32 21.05
CA TYR A 925 13.68 36.38 21.37
C TYR A 925 13.69 36.12 22.87
N GLY A 926 12.71 35.35 23.33
CA GLY A 926 12.50 35.03 24.72
C GLY A 926 13.63 34.19 25.34
N ALA A 927 13.46 33.78 26.60
CA ALA A 927 14.48 32.99 27.29
C ALA A 927 14.65 31.57 26.74
N SER A 928 13.61 31.02 26.09
CA SER A 928 13.59 29.64 25.59
C SER A 928 12.85 29.43 24.28
N LEU A 929 12.28 30.49 23.70
CA LEU A 929 11.46 30.44 22.49
C LEU A 929 11.71 31.69 21.66
N LEU A 930 11.81 31.54 20.35
CA LEU A 930 11.59 32.65 19.40
C LEU A 930 10.13 32.60 19.00
N MET A 931 9.38 33.63 19.34
CA MET A 931 7.96 33.73 19.00
C MET A 931 7.68 35.04 18.26
N VAL A 932 6.66 35.00 17.42
CA VAL A 932 6.10 36.19 16.78
C VAL A 932 4.62 36.30 17.12
N GLU A 933 4.18 37.51 17.42
CA GLU A 933 2.78 37.84 17.72
C GLU A 933 2.31 38.96 16.81
N ILE A 934 1.05 38.88 16.39
CA ILE A 934 0.42 39.97 15.64
C ILE A 934 -0.19 40.96 16.62
N VAL A 935 0.36 42.17 16.64
CA VAL A 935 -0.08 43.27 17.50
C VAL A 935 -0.64 44.42 16.66
N ASN A 936 -1.22 45.42 17.31
CA ASN A 936 -1.57 46.66 16.63
C ASN A 936 -0.28 47.39 16.21
N ALA A 937 -0.25 47.93 15.01
CA ALA A 937 0.83 48.80 14.58
C ALA A 937 0.88 50.03 15.49
N THR A 938 1.96 50.19 16.25
CA THR A 938 2.19 51.39 17.05
C THR A 938 2.68 52.53 16.17
N SER A 939 2.32 53.75 16.54
CA SER A 939 2.94 54.94 15.92
C SER A 939 4.30 55.16 16.57
N GLU A 940 5.32 55.60 15.81
CA GLU A 940 6.58 56.05 16.42
C GLU A 940 6.27 57.08 17.52
N GLY A 941 6.79 56.88 18.74
CA GLY A 941 6.50 57.74 19.90
C GLY A 941 5.32 57.32 20.78
N ASP A 942 4.54 56.30 20.40
CA ASP A 942 3.47 55.69 21.22
C ASP A 942 4.11 54.68 22.19
N PHE A 943 4.56 55.19 23.33
CA PHE A 943 5.36 54.46 24.31
C PHE A 943 4.53 53.66 25.31
N ASP A 944 3.27 54.02 25.52
CA ASP A 944 2.37 53.24 26.37
C ASP A 944 1.49 52.26 25.58
N GLY A 945 1.55 52.31 24.25
CA GLY A 945 0.93 51.36 23.34
C GLY A 945 -0.58 51.50 23.27
N ASP A 946 -1.13 52.66 23.63
CA ASP A 946 -2.56 52.91 23.64
C ASP A 946 -3.13 53.29 22.25
N GLY A 947 -2.27 53.42 21.24
CA GLY A 947 -2.62 53.73 19.86
C GLY A 947 -2.60 55.22 19.52
N ASN A 948 -2.17 56.09 20.43
CA ASN A 948 -1.98 57.52 20.20
C ASN A 948 -0.71 58.07 20.85
N VAL A 949 -0.02 58.99 20.16
CA VAL A 949 1.16 59.66 20.73
C VAL A 949 0.71 60.91 21.49
N ASP A 950 0.58 60.84 22.80
CA ASP A 950 0.05 61.89 23.65
C ASP A 950 0.91 62.18 24.91
N GLY A 951 0.34 62.89 25.89
CA GLY A 951 1.08 63.28 27.09
C GLY A 951 1.41 62.12 28.03
N VAL A 952 0.73 60.98 27.88
CA VAL A 952 0.93 59.77 28.67
C VAL A 952 2.18 59.03 28.17
N ASP A 953 2.44 59.01 26.87
CA ASP A 953 3.70 58.50 26.31
C ASP A 953 4.90 59.30 26.80
N PHE A 954 4.80 60.63 26.81
CA PHE A 954 5.86 61.47 27.37
C PHE A 954 6.13 61.14 28.83
N LEU A 955 5.06 60.87 29.59
CA LEU A 955 5.17 60.47 30.98
C LEU A 955 5.80 59.09 31.11
N TYR A 956 5.47 58.15 30.21
CA TYR A 956 6.06 56.83 30.13
C TYR A 956 7.56 56.92 29.84
N TRP A 957 7.97 57.70 28.82
CA TRP A 957 9.35 58.02 28.50
C TRP A 957 10.12 58.59 29.70
N GLN A 958 9.52 59.54 30.43
CA GLN A 958 10.13 60.15 31.62
C GLN A 958 10.34 59.15 32.75
N GLN A 959 9.45 58.17 32.91
CA GLN A 959 9.45 57.22 34.02
C GLN A 959 10.33 55.99 33.75
N HIS A 960 10.48 55.60 32.49
CA HIS A 960 11.19 54.38 32.09
C HIS A 960 12.61 54.64 31.57
N GLY A 961 13.03 55.90 31.50
CA GLY A 961 14.43 56.26 31.24
C GLY A 961 14.86 56.02 29.80
N LEU A 962 13.92 56.16 28.86
CA LEU A 962 14.15 56.11 27.42
C LEU A 962 15.12 57.22 26.97
N SER A 963 15.75 57.02 25.82
CA SER A 963 16.82 57.83 25.25
C SER A 963 16.36 59.20 24.73
N ALA A 964 17.34 60.06 24.43
CA ALA A 964 17.06 61.37 23.84
C ALA A 964 16.60 61.29 22.37
N SER A 965 16.92 60.21 21.64
CA SER A 965 16.39 59.96 20.30
C SER A 965 14.90 59.60 20.35
N GLU A 966 14.50 58.75 21.29
CA GLU A 966 13.08 58.40 21.51
C GLU A 966 12.26 59.63 21.93
N LEU A 967 12.83 60.54 22.73
CA LEU A 967 12.15 61.82 23.00
C LEU A 967 11.88 62.62 21.70
N THR A 968 12.78 62.54 20.74
CA THR A 968 12.64 63.22 19.44
C THR A 968 11.54 62.53 18.62
N GLU A 969 11.49 61.19 18.63
CA GLU A 969 10.42 60.42 17.99
C GLU A 969 9.04 60.77 18.55
N TRP A 970 8.89 60.86 19.88
CA TRP A 970 7.64 61.34 20.49
C TRP A 970 7.30 62.78 20.11
N GLN A 971 8.30 63.69 20.06
CA GLN A 971 8.07 65.08 19.68
C GLN A 971 7.62 65.21 18.22
N ASP A 972 8.22 64.43 17.33
CA ASP A 972 7.93 64.46 15.90
C ASP A 972 6.56 63.85 15.59
N ASN A 973 6.08 62.95 16.45
CA ASN A 973 4.81 62.26 16.29
C ASN A 973 3.71 62.71 17.27
N TYR A 974 3.96 63.66 18.17
CA TYR A 974 2.95 64.11 19.15
C TYR A 974 1.64 64.56 18.51
N GLY A 975 0.55 63.89 18.89
CA GLY A 975 -0.79 64.05 18.34
C GLY A 975 -1.10 63.15 17.14
N SER A 976 -0.20 62.24 16.74
CA SER A 976 -0.48 61.19 15.77
C SER A 976 -1.32 60.09 16.42
N MET A 977 -2.17 59.45 15.61
CA MET A 977 -2.89 58.24 15.98
C MET A 977 -2.48 57.14 15.00
N ALA A 978 -2.31 55.92 15.51
CA ALA A 978 -2.07 54.77 14.67
C ALA A 978 -3.23 54.60 13.68
N PRO A 979 -2.97 54.13 12.44
CA PRO A 979 -4.02 53.71 11.52
C PRO A 979 -4.88 52.66 12.21
N GLN A 980 -6.14 53.01 12.52
CA GLN A 980 -7.07 52.05 13.09
C GLN A 980 -7.39 50.99 12.03
N PRO A 981 -7.41 49.70 12.39
CA PRO A 981 -7.75 48.66 11.44
C PRO A 981 -9.09 49.01 10.79
N SER A 982 -9.12 49.11 9.46
CA SER A 982 -10.38 49.30 8.76
C SER A 982 -11.21 48.06 9.05
N SER A 983 -12.39 48.20 9.65
CA SER A 983 -13.29 47.08 9.87
C SER A 983 -13.52 46.39 8.51
N ALA A 984 -12.95 45.21 8.32
CA ALA A 984 -13.25 44.40 7.17
C ALA A 984 -14.77 44.22 7.12
N VAL A 985 -15.35 44.38 5.94
CA VAL A 985 -16.77 44.11 5.73
C VAL A 985 -16.94 42.61 5.96
N VAL A 986 -17.36 42.24 7.18
CA VAL A 986 -17.84 40.89 7.48
C VAL A 986 -18.89 40.57 6.40
N PRO A 987 -18.73 39.51 5.59
CA PRO A 987 -19.79 39.10 4.68
C PRO A 987 -21.05 38.89 5.51
N GLU A 988 -22.10 39.67 5.24
CA GLU A 988 -23.37 39.46 5.91
C GLU A 988 -23.75 37.98 5.72
N PRO A 989 -24.11 37.24 6.78
CA PRO A 989 -24.71 35.94 6.60
C PRO A 989 -25.88 36.12 5.65
N SER A 990 -25.91 35.35 4.56
CA SER A 990 -27.03 35.35 3.63
C SER A 990 -28.33 35.29 4.45
N THR A 991 -29.31 36.10 4.07
CA THR A 991 -30.51 36.47 4.86
C THR A 991 -31.35 35.26 5.35
N PHE A 992 -30.97 34.04 4.94
CA PHE A 992 -31.47 32.76 5.43
C PHE A 992 -31.11 32.46 6.90
N VAL A 993 -29.90 32.79 7.38
CA VAL A 993 -29.47 32.44 8.75
C VAL A 993 -30.21 33.29 9.80
N LEU A 994 -30.47 34.57 9.50
CA LEU A 994 -31.23 35.47 10.37
C LEU A 994 -32.73 35.10 10.45
N CYS A 995 -33.29 34.46 9.40
CA CYS A 995 -34.67 33.97 9.46
C CYS A 995 -34.82 32.71 10.33
N PHE A 996 -33.76 31.89 10.46
CA PHE A 996 -33.81 30.67 11.28
C PHE A 996 -33.77 30.96 12.79
N PHE A 997 -33.00 31.95 13.22
CA PHE A 997 -32.96 32.36 14.64
C PHE A 997 -34.21 33.14 15.10
N ALA A 998 -34.93 33.79 14.19
CA ALA A 998 -36.16 34.53 14.53
C ALA A 998 -37.38 33.63 14.79
N ILE A 999 -37.35 32.34 14.42
CA ILE A 999 -38.48 31.41 14.56
C ILE A 999 -38.32 30.44 15.75
N THR A 1000 -37.10 30.19 16.23
CA THR A 1000 -36.86 29.17 17.28
C THR A 1000 -36.92 29.69 18.72
N ILE A 1001 -36.92 31.00 18.94
CA ILE A 1001 -36.86 31.60 20.28
C ILE A 1001 -38.18 31.55 21.10
N PRO A 1002 -39.41 31.29 20.56
CA PRO A 1002 -40.58 31.05 21.41
C PRO A 1002 -40.88 29.59 21.78
N LEU A 1003 -40.12 28.58 21.34
CA LEU A 1003 -40.47 27.16 21.59
C LEU A 1003 -39.73 26.48 22.76
N SER A 1004 -38.76 27.14 23.38
CA SER A 1004 -37.96 26.59 24.50
C SER A 1004 -38.50 26.91 25.91
N LEU A 1005 -39.69 27.49 26.04
CA LEU A 1005 -40.29 27.85 27.35
C LEU A 1005 -41.51 27.00 27.79
N ALA A 1006 -41.83 25.90 27.10
CA ALA A 1006 -43.01 25.07 27.42
C ALA A 1006 -42.75 23.62 27.87
N THR A 1007 -41.49 23.18 28.08
CA THR A 1007 -41.18 21.78 28.44
C THR A 1007 -40.40 21.60 29.74
N LEU A 1008 -40.56 22.52 30.70
CA LEU A 1008 -40.17 22.31 32.11
C LEU A 1008 -41.40 22.04 33.00
N ARG A 1009 -42.13 20.96 32.72
CA ARG A 1009 -43.06 20.36 33.68
C ARG A 1009 -43.38 18.91 33.34
N ASN A 1010 -42.53 17.99 33.80
CA ASN A 1010 -42.86 16.66 34.35
C ASN A 1010 -41.69 15.68 34.15
N GLN A 1011 -40.82 15.56 35.15
CA GLN A 1011 -40.09 14.30 35.38
C GLN A 1011 -40.41 13.78 36.79
N PRO A 1012 -40.78 12.50 36.94
CA PRO A 1012 -40.91 11.87 38.24
C PRO A 1012 -39.54 11.42 38.77
N THR A 1013 -39.35 11.68 40.06
CA THR A 1013 -38.23 11.28 40.91
C THR A 1013 -37.94 9.76 40.88
N GLN A 1014 -36.67 9.37 40.74
CA GLN A 1014 -36.16 8.10 41.27
C GLN A 1014 -34.90 8.30 42.13
N LYS A 1015 -34.96 7.68 43.31
CA LYS A 1015 -34.05 7.76 44.44
C LYS A 1015 -32.76 6.98 44.18
N SER A 1016 -31.63 7.58 44.55
CA SER A 1016 -30.36 6.91 44.79
C SER A 1016 -30.42 5.99 46.02
N LEU A 1017 -29.89 4.78 45.92
CA LEU A 1017 -29.52 3.93 47.06
C LEU A 1017 -28.01 3.67 47.03
N ARG A 1018 -27.30 4.31 47.98
CA ARG A 1018 -25.96 3.96 48.45
C ARG A 1018 -26.02 2.71 49.34
N LYS A 1019 -25.06 1.80 49.15
CA LYS A 1019 -24.42 0.90 50.15
C LYS A 1019 -23.04 0.53 49.55
N VAL A 1020 -21.87 0.84 50.11
CA VAL A 1020 -21.21 0.29 51.34
C VAL A 1020 -21.33 -1.25 51.35
N ASN A 1021 -20.32 -2.05 51.01
CA ASN A 1021 -18.89 -2.06 51.33
C ASN A 1021 -18.07 -2.50 50.13
#